data_AF-A0A6N7IQJ5-F1
#
_entry.id   AF-A0A6N7IQJ5-F1
#
_cell.length_a   1.000
_cell.length_b   1.000
_cell.length_c   1.000
_cell.angle_alpha   90.00
_cell.angle_beta   90.00
_cell.angle_gamma   90.00
#
_symmetry.space_group_name_H-M   'P 1'
#
loop_
_entity.id
_entity.type
_entity.pdbx_description
1 polymer ?
#
loop_
_entity_poly.entity_id
_entity_poly.type
_entity_poly.pdbx_seq_one_letter_code
_entity_poly.pdbx_strand_id
1 'polypeptide(L)'
;MYNLEDLKKRRETLLLAEVAAWLHDIGKFTDLHVEHETGGPRKWYNKYAYKAIVDDPASVVKLSKKASSVGKPRSLNRILNAKSPKSADFLPAEIKSFLENRKIEIKGESFTLAELIMLGTPGFAGYQHRSELVESKKGLLPALLGVCHNEAHYDKQEPAKGEGNQNFPIVLLSTPFGYETRTFIPGDTRNSLDAKLKNLNNLFLLIGLPGFDLHTMVKKIEDELKAGLGDTRRPINEVSLAGWSSTVAALFKSALSLVVLADIQPEIRQHKDLKTIDHDICWRILHITVNGIDFCGKALHLPDLLARRQFLKSALDNVRQLLETDYPLGNEIYRDEYGSAFVVPDLPDKENDGEAFKSLLASIIITEFAKLGLDSEITPVLWVSRATRKAEVLAEYLDRLSKNPPSIEPNSQIVRQFWTGVHEEACTVCYNRPIGPSEKAKKRLVCDICEQRRADRAQEWATERLFTTIWMDEVADINGRVALLTGQFDLTHWLDGTLVRTLAVRNPANVNDPEKKADAVAKNPSFARLRRIWETTRKFWQEILPAGEEQNPRNSITGETVGQAGPRLAIQGTLKPKKGAVKPGPYHAYSLVLSSGVRLGVVWDEQNERFLTAASLACVARLLGESPPGRRNHEDELSYQQRLHEWGAQKIKNALKETLAIEEPAGYGADKFWGEITDLHVKEVQDSTYTPVIPILAEPRTFLALVPAGRALAVVKAIKEKYEREMGKVRNRLPLNLGLVYADRRTPLRAILDAGRRMVEGLKDAGKAVEGWQVDSVADFKGEFSPDFLRPAGRPDPHFARWRELKLVKKEHTAIWRVPLRMGDGQTKDAWYPYVFIEQAAKKPANQRRRSFSAPNPWKNNGPGQLVHAEELEEGDLVFFTPATLDWVWLDSAGRRFEVAYDKDGVCLDPALQRRPYFLDELELLEEIWENLSSHLTTTQIYALRDLIERKRAEWQADKSELQDEGPFRQFCLDAVTSARWQKGRDGWRKNKYPWDIAGKDKPEWLVTMAGQAARGLLADCIELYLQITKSETRSPLKIQEVEG
;
A
#
# COMPACT_ATOMS: atom_id res chain seq x y z
N MET A 1 40.93 -8.18 -4.19
CA MET A 1 40.02 -7.43 -3.30
C MET A 1 39.22 -6.50 -4.18
N TYR A 2 37.88 -6.55 -4.12
CA TYR A 2 37.01 -5.76 -5.00
C TYR A 2 37.02 -4.28 -4.60
N ASN A 3 36.91 -3.37 -5.57
CA ASN A 3 36.91 -1.93 -5.31
C ASN A 3 35.73 -1.23 -6.02
N LEU A 4 34.82 -0.65 -5.24
CA LEU A 4 33.66 0.07 -5.78
C LEU A 4 34.04 1.31 -6.59
N GLU A 5 35.21 1.90 -6.36
CA GLU A 5 35.69 3.03 -7.16
C GLU A 5 35.87 2.68 -8.64
N ASP A 6 36.02 1.39 -8.98
CA ASP A 6 36.08 0.96 -10.38
C ASP A 6 34.71 1.07 -11.06
N LEU A 7 33.61 0.83 -10.33
CA LEU A 7 32.25 1.13 -10.81
C LEU A 7 32.05 2.63 -10.97
N LYS A 8 32.52 3.43 -10.01
CA LYS A 8 32.39 4.89 -10.05
C LYS A 8 33.13 5.50 -11.24
N LYS A 9 34.33 5.02 -11.58
CA LYS A 9 35.07 5.43 -12.79
C LYS A 9 34.33 5.06 -14.09
N ARG A 10 33.49 4.03 -14.07
CA ARG A 10 32.68 3.57 -15.20
C ARG A 10 31.20 3.93 -15.06
N ARG A 11 30.86 4.87 -14.17
CA ARG A 11 29.47 5.21 -13.80
C ARG A 11 28.61 5.54 -15.02
N GLU A 12 29.06 6.49 -15.83
CA GLU A 12 28.32 6.92 -17.03
C GLU A 12 28.10 5.76 -17.99
N THR A 13 29.13 4.95 -18.22
CA THR A 13 29.05 3.74 -19.07
C THR A 13 28.00 2.74 -18.57
N LEU A 14 27.96 2.45 -17.27
CA LEU A 14 26.99 1.52 -16.68
C LEU A 14 25.56 2.08 -16.69
N LEU A 15 25.39 3.37 -16.43
CA LEU A 15 24.09 4.04 -16.48
C LEU A 15 23.54 4.14 -17.91
N LEU A 16 24.39 4.42 -18.91
CA LEU A 16 23.99 4.38 -20.33
C LEU A 16 23.60 2.96 -20.76
N ALA A 17 24.29 1.94 -20.27
CA ALA A 17 23.93 0.54 -20.52
C ALA A 17 22.57 0.19 -19.91
N GLU A 18 22.27 0.68 -18.71
CA GLU A 18 20.93 0.58 -18.11
C GLU A 18 19.87 1.28 -18.96
N VAL A 19 20.12 2.49 -19.45
CA VAL A 19 19.19 3.21 -20.34
C VAL A 19 18.88 2.38 -21.59
N ALA A 20 19.90 1.75 -22.20
CA ALA A 20 19.69 0.84 -23.32
C ALA A 20 18.83 -0.38 -22.95
N ALA A 21 18.99 -0.94 -21.75
CA ALA A 21 18.15 -2.04 -21.28
C ALA A 21 16.70 -1.61 -21.02
N TRP A 22 16.47 -0.41 -20.48
CA TRP A 22 15.12 0.14 -20.32
C TRP A 22 14.40 0.34 -21.64
N LEU A 23 15.12 0.85 -22.65
CA LEU A 23 14.60 1.12 -23.99
C LEU A 23 14.67 -0.09 -24.93
N HIS A 24 15.13 -1.25 -24.44
CA HIS A 24 15.37 -2.43 -25.26
C HIS A 24 14.14 -2.86 -26.07
N ASP A 25 12.96 -2.81 -25.45
CA ASP A 25 11.68 -3.14 -26.07
C ASP A 25 10.80 -1.91 -26.35
N ILE A 26 11.41 -0.73 -26.53
CA ILE A 26 10.68 0.55 -26.67
C ILE A 26 9.66 0.55 -27.82
N GLY A 27 9.89 -0.20 -28.90
CA GLY A 27 8.91 -0.30 -29.99
C GLY A 27 7.57 -0.91 -29.57
N LYS A 28 7.51 -1.60 -28.42
CA LYS A 28 6.24 -2.04 -27.83
C LYS A 28 5.40 -0.90 -27.26
N PHE A 29 6.02 0.24 -26.98
CA PHE A 29 5.40 1.46 -26.48
C PHE A 29 4.84 2.33 -27.62
N THR A 30 4.12 1.69 -28.54
CA THR A 30 3.48 2.37 -29.68
C THR A 30 2.07 1.84 -29.86
N ASP A 31 1.17 2.68 -30.36
CA ASP A 31 -0.19 2.25 -30.68
C ASP A 31 -0.17 1.18 -31.79
N LEU A 32 0.78 1.28 -32.72
CA LEU A 32 0.99 0.28 -33.77
C LEU A 32 1.32 -1.10 -33.19
N HIS A 33 2.16 -1.19 -32.15
CA HIS A 33 2.45 -2.48 -31.54
C HIS A 33 1.19 -3.10 -30.96
N VAL A 34 0.41 -2.30 -30.23
CA VAL A 34 -0.84 -2.76 -29.64
C VAL A 34 -1.80 -3.24 -30.74
N GLU A 35 -2.02 -2.45 -31.80
CA GLU A 35 -2.82 -2.88 -32.95
C GLU A 35 -2.30 -4.16 -33.61
N HIS A 36 -0.98 -4.32 -33.73
CA HIS A 36 -0.41 -5.51 -34.32
C HIS A 36 -0.78 -6.77 -33.55
N GLU A 37 -0.58 -6.73 -32.22
CA GLU A 37 -0.79 -7.87 -31.32
C GLU A 37 -2.28 -8.13 -31.01
N THR A 38 -3.15 -7.10 -31.04
CA THR A 38 -4.57 -7.21 -30.67
C THR A 38 -5.53 -7.24 -31.87
N GLY A 39 -5.05 -7.63 -33.04
CA GLY A 39 -5.90 -7.80 -34.23
C GLY A 39 -6.37 -6.49 -34.90
N GLY A 40 -5.77 -5.36 -34.57
CA GLY A 40 -6.03 -4.06 -35.21
C GLY A 40 -5.57 -3.99 -36.68
N PRO A 41 -5.95 -2.92 -37.40
CA PRO A 41 -5.78 -2.81 -38.85
C PRO A 41 -4.32 -2.60 -39.27
N ARG A 42 -3.51 -1.90 -38.47
CA ARG A 42 -2.10 -1.68 -38.79
C ARG A 42 -1.23 -2.83 -38.29
N LYS A 43 -0.18 -3.18 -39.05
CA LYS A 43 0.75 -4.27 -38.73
C LYS A 43 2.19 -3.86 -38.96
N TRP A 44 3.11 -4.37 -38.13
CA TRP A 44 4.55 -4.33 -38.39
C TRP A 44 4.91 -4.98 -39.73
N TYR A 45 5.92 -4.43 -40.42
CA TYR A 45 6.45 -5.01 -41.67
C TYR A 45 6.91 -6.46 -41.49
N ASN A 46 7.57 -6.75 -40.36
CA ASN A 46 7.93 -8.10 -39.96
C ASN A 46 7.94 -8.20 -38.41
N LYS A 47 7.98 -9.43 -37.87
CA LYS A 47 7.89 -9.67 -36.42
C LYS A 47 8.98 -9.04 -35.53
N TYR A 48 10.05 -8.50 -36.11
CA TYR A 48 11.12 -7.78 -35.39
C TYR A 48 11.23 -6.32 -35.82
N ALA A 49 10.29 -5.79 -36.60
CA ALA A 49 10.32 -4.37 -37.00
C ALA A 49 10.19 -3.43 -35.78
N TYR A 50 9.55 -3.88 -34.70
CA TYR A 50 9.49 -3.15 -33.42
C TYR A 50 10.87 -3.03 -32.72
N LYS A 51 11.88 -3.81 -33.13
CA LYS A 51 13.26 -3.71 -32.62
C LYS A 51 14.15 -2.81 -33.48
N ALA A 52 13.72 -2.46 -34.70
CA ALA A 52 14.46 -1.56 -35.57
C ALA A 52 14.18 -0.10 -35.15
N ILE A 53 15.02 0.39 -34.22
CA ILE A 53 14.89 1.70 -33.56
C ILE A 53 15.61 2.85 -34.28
N VAL A 54 16.27 2.56 -35.41
CA VAL A 54 16.95 3.54 -36.27
C VAL A 54 16.46 3.45 -37.70
N ASP A 55 16.64 4.52 -38.48
CA ASP A 55 16.10 4.62 -39.84
C ASP A 55 16.80 3.68 -40.82
N ASP A 56 18.11 3.47 -40.69
CA ASP A 56 18.84 2.45 -41.44
C ASP A 56 19.65 1.55 -40.49
N PRO A 57 19.09 0.41 -40.02
CA PRO A 57 19.80 -0.52 -39.14
C PRO A 57 21.13 -1.04 -39.69
N ALA A 58 21.29 -1.14 -41.02
CA ALA A 58 22.53 -1.59 -41.66
C ALA A 58 23.58 -0.47 -41.73
N SER A 59 23.18 0.80 -41.60
CA SER A 59 24.12 1.90 -41.43
C SER A 59 24.82 1.85 -40.07
N VAL A 60 24.13 1.36 -39.04
CA VAL A 60 24.61 1.32 -37.65
C VAL A 60 25.30 -0.01 -37.32
N VAL A 61 24.65 -1.14 -37.60
CA VAL A 61 25.20 -2.48 -37.32
C VAL A 61 26.00 -2.96 -38.52
N LYS A 62 27.31 -2.70 -38.51
CA LYS A 62 28.24 -3.15 -39.56
C LYS A 62 28.58 -4.63 -39.42
N LEU A 63 28.23 -5.42 -40.44
CA LEU A 63 28.55 -6.84 -40.49
C LEU A 63 29.98 -7.06 -40.97
N SER A 64 30.65 -8.04 -40.37
CA SER A 64 31.98 -8.46 -40.82
C SER A 64 31.93 -9.17 -42.17
N LYS A 65 33.07 -9.26 -42.88
CA LYS A 65 33.21 -10.07 -44.09
C LYS A 65 32.87 -11.55 -43.87
N LYS A 66 33.11 -12.08 -42.67
CA LYS A 66 32.81 -13.48 -42.31
C LYS A 66 31.32 -13.73 -42.06
N ALA A 67 30.52 -12.68 -41.81
CA ALA A 67 29.09 -12.83 -41.55
C ALA A 67 28.31 -13.41 -42.75
N SER A 68 28.84 -13.29 -43.98
CA SER A 68 28.26 -13.91 -45.17
C SER A 68 28.46 -15.43 -45.21
N SER A 69 29.58 -15.94 -44.68
CA SER A 69 29.91 -17.37 -44.70
C SER A 69 29.31 -18.14 -43.55
N VAL A 70 29.17 -17.54 -42.36
CA VAL A 70 28.63 -18.22 -41.18
C VAL A 70 27.10 -18.14 -41.07
N GLY A 71 26.45 -17.30 -41.87
CA GLY A 71 25.02 -17.01 -41.73
C GLY A 71 24.71 -16.08 -40.56
N LYS A 72 23.44 -15.70 -40.40
CA LYS A 72 22.99 -14.74 -39.37
C LYS A 72 21.82 -15.31 -38.57
N PRO A 73 21.70 -15.01 -37.26
CA PRO A 73 20.50 -15.35 -36.52
C PRO A 73 19.27 -14.65 -37.13
N ARG A 74 18.12 -15.34 -37.09
CA ARG A 74 16.86 -14.86 -37.72
C ARG A 74 16.41 -13.49 -37.19
N SER A 75 16.65 -13.20 -35.91
CA SER A 75 16.34 -11.89 -35.30
C SER A 75 17.15 -10.78 -35.98
N LEU A 76 18.48 -10.90 -35.99
CA LEU A 76 19.38 -9.94 -36.63
C LEU A 76 19.02 -9.71 -38.09
N ASN A 77 18.83 -10.79 -38.86
CA ASN A 77 18.50 -10.64 -40.28
C ASN A 77 17.18 -9.89 -40.51
N ARG A 78 16.17 -10.08 -39.66
CA ARG A 78 14.88 -9.40 -39.79
C ARG A 78 14.92 -7.95 -39.33
N ILE A 79 15.77 -7.61 -38.35
CA ILE A 79 16.01 -6.24 -37.90
C ILE A 79 16.74 -5.46 -39.00
N LEU A 80 17.82 -6.00 -39.57
CA LEU A 80 18.59 -5.34 -40.64
C LEU A 80 17.77 -5.08 -41.91
N ASN A 81 16.78 -5.94 -42.18
CA ASN A 81 15.90 -5.82 -43.33
C ASN A 81 14.54 -5.16 -42.98
N ALA A 82 14.39 -4.54 -41.80
CA ALA A 82 13.14 -3.93 -41.41
C ALA A 82 12.83 -2.69 -42.26
N LYS A 83 11.64 -2.66 -42.86
CA LYS A 83 11.08 -1.52 -43.60
C LYS A 83 9.94 -0.90 -42.81
N SER A 84 9.51 0.29 -43.21
CA SER A 84 8.33 0.93 -42.61
C SER A 84 7.05 0.10 -42.87
N PRO A 85 6.15 -0.04 -41.88
CA PRO A 85 6.29 0.52 -40.55
C PRO A 85 7.28 -0.28 -39.66
N LYS A 86 8.17 0.43 -38.97
CA LYS A 86 9.18 -0.04 -38.00
C LYS A 86 9.28 0.93 -36.81
N SER A 87 9.89 0.51 -35.69
CA SER A 87 9.91 1.33 -34.47
C SER A 87 10.51 2.72 -34.68
N ALA A 88 11.53 2.84 -35.53
CA ALA A 88 12.18 4.11 -35.85
C ALA A 88 11.22 5.18 -36.42
N ASP A 89 10.12 4.76 -37.07
CA ASP A 89 9.15 5.68 -37.66
C ASP A 89 8.33 6.43 -36.58
N PHE A 90 8.30 5.90 -35.36
CA PHE A 90 7.56 6.45 -34.21
C PHE A 90 8.47 7.15 -33.21
N LEU A 91 9.77 6.87 -33.25
CA LEU A 91 10.74 7.48 -32.35
C LEU A 91 11.09 8.91 -32.81
N PRO A 92 11.03 9.90 -31.91
CA PRO A 92 11.54 11.24 -32.17
C PRO A 92 12.99 11.24 -32.66
N ALA A 93 13.35 12.23 -33.48
CA ALA A 93 14.68 12.31 -34.11
C ALA A 93 15.80 12.44 -33.07
N GLU A 94 15.55 13.15 -31.97
CA GLU A 94 16.51 13.37 -30.90
C GLU A 94 16.79 12.07 -30.13
N ILE A 95 15.78 11.22 -29.91
CA ILE A 95 15.98 9.89 -29.30
C ILE A 95 16.84 9.03 -30.22
N LYS A 96 16.52 8.98 -31.52
CA LYS A 96 17.32 8.21 -32.49
C LYS A 96 18.77 8.67 -32.53
N SER A 97 18.98 9.98 -32.64
CA SER A 97 20.31 10.59 -32.60
C SER A 97 21.07 10.28 -31.31
N PHE A 98 20.40 10.35 -30.15
CA PHE A 98 21.00 9.97 -28.88
C PHE A 98 21.46 8.51 -28.87
N LEU A 99 20.62 7.59 -29.33
CA LEU A 99 20.91 6.15 -29.35
C LEU A 99 22.02 5.79 -30.35
N GLU A 100 22.08 6.47 -31.49
CA GLU A 100 23.11 6.27 -32.52
C GLU A 100 24.48 6.83 -32.10
N ASN A 101 24.49 7.95 -31.38
CA ASN A 101 25.73 8.67 -31.08
C ASN A 101 26.35 8.33 -29.72
N ARG A 102 25.55 7.93 -28.73
CA ARG A 102 26.08 7.53 -27.41
C ARG A 102 26.63 6.12 -27.46
N LYS A 103 27.85 5.96 -26.92
CA LYS A 103 28.59 4.70 -26.90
C LYS A 103 28.89 4.28 -25.47
N ILE A 104 28.94 2.97 -25.26
CA ILE A 104 29.52 2.36 -24.06
C ILE A 104 30.75 1.55 -24.46
N GLU A 105 31.75 1.52 -23.60
CA GLU A 105 32.96 0.73 -23.81
C GLU A 105 33.32 -0.05 -22.54
N ILE A 106 33.38 -1.38 -22.67
CA ILE A 106 33.76 -2.29 -21.60
C ILE A 106 34.63 -3.39 -22.23
N LYS A 107 35.75 -3.74 -21.56
CA LYS A 107 36.71 -4.75 -22.03
C LYS A 107 37.23 -4.51 -23.47
N GLY A 108 37.38 -3.24 -23.86
CA GLY A 108 37.88 -2.83 -25.17
C GLY A 108 36.90 -3.01 -26.33
N GLU A 109 35.63 -3.35 -26.05
CA GLU A 109 34.56 -3.35 -27.06
C GLU A 109 33.66 -2.14 -26.87
N SER A 110 33.52 -1.33 -27.93
CA SER A 110 32.64 -0.16 -27.97
C SER A 110 31.37 -0.44 -28.79
N PHE A 111 30.20 -0.19 -28.21
CA PHE A 111 28.90 -0.28 -28.88
C PHE A 111 28.10 1.00 -28.71
N THR A 112 27.38 1.43 -29.75
CA THR A 112 26.34 2.44 -29.59
C THR A 112 25.14 1.85 -28.84
N LEU A 113 24.32 2.68 -28.20
CA LEU A 113 23.11 2.19 -27.55
C LEU A 113 22.15 1.56 -28.57
N ALA A 114 22.11 2.10 -29.79
CA ALA A 114 21.34 1.54 -30.89
C ALA A 114 21.79 0.13 -31.27
N GLU A 115 23.11 -0.12 -31.34
CA GLU A 115 23.65 -1.46 -31.58
C GLU A 115 23.26 -2.42 -30.45
N LEU A 116 23.39 -2.01 -29.17
CA LEU A 116 23.02 -2.86 -28.04
C LEU A 116 21.56 -3.27 -28.07
N ILE A 117 20.63 -2.33 -28.29
CA ILE A 117 19.19 -2.60 -28.33
C ILE A 117 18.84 -3.55 -29.48
N MET A 118 19.38 -3.31 -30.68
CA MET A 118 19.08 -4.13 -31.85
C MET A 118 19.72 -5.52 -31.78
N LEU A 119 20.94 -5.63 -31.23
CA LEU A 119 21.67 -6.90 -31.11
C LEU A 119 21.33 -7.68 -29.84
N GLY A 120 20.80 -7.04 -28.80
CA GLY A 120 20.54 -7.59 -27.46
C GLY A 120 19.43 -8.64 -27.38
N THR A 121 19.29 -9.49 -28.39
CA THR A 121 18.25 -10.52 -28.48
C THR A 121 18.79 -11.87 -27.99
N PRO A 122 17.94 -12.73 -27.39
CA PRO A 122 18.33 -14.10 -27.03
C PRO A 122 18.97 -14.86 -28.21
N GLY A 123 18.40 -14.69 -29.41
CA GLY A 123 18.90 -15.33 -30.63
C GLY A 123 20.28 -14.85 -31.09
N PHE A 124 20.74 -13.66 -30.70
CA PHE A 124 22.12 -13.22 -30.92
C PHE A 124 23.06 -13.75 -29.83
N ALA A 125 22.60 -13.72 -28.57
CA ALA A 125 23.38 -14.20 -27.42
C ALA A 125 23.74 -15.69 -27.55
N GLY A 126 22.77 -16.54 -27.91
CA GLY A 126 22.97 -17.99 -28.06
C GLY A 126 23.54 -18.44 -29.41
N TYR A 127 23.99 -17.52 -30.27
CA TYR A 127 24.53 -17.85 -31.59
C TYR A 127 26.02 -18.25 -31.52
N GLN A 128 26.37 -19.46 -31.96
CA GLN A 128 27.72 -20.03 -31.85
C GLN A 128 28.80 -19.16 -32.52
N HIS A 129 28.52 -18.59 -33.72
CA HIS A 129 29.47 -17.77 -34.47
C HIS A 129 29.33 -16.27 -34.19
N ARG A 130 28.80 -15.89 -33.03
CA ARG A 130 28.53 -14.48 -32.65
C ARG A 130 29.72 -13.56 -32.85
N SER A 131 30.91 -14.00 -32.42
CA SER A 131 32.13 -13.20 -32.47
C SER A 131 32.64 -12.92 -33.89
N GLU A 132 32.03 -13.54 -34.89
CA GLU A 132 32.36 -13.36 -36.30
C GLU A 132 31.35 -12.48 -37.05
N LEU A 133 30.26 -12.04 -36.39
CA LEU A 133 29.16 -11.34 -37.08
C LEU A 133 29.39 -9.85 -37.26
N VAL A 134 29.83 -9.15 -36.21
CA VAL A 134 29.93 -7.69 -36.20
C VAL A 134 31.36 -7.28 -36.48
N GLU A 135 31.55 -6.28 -37.35
CA GLU A 135 32.87 -5.80 -37.74
C GLU A 135 33.67 -5.35 -36.52
N SER A 136 34.85 -5.95 -36.33
CA SER A 136 35.81 -5.63 -35.25
C SER A 136 35.30 -5.79 -33.82
N LYS A 137 34.19 -6.53 -33.58
CA LYS A 137 33.60 -6.73 -32.24
C LYS A 137 33.27 -8.19 -31.98
N LYS A 138 33.52 -8.69 -30.77
CA LYS A 138 33.20 -10.09 -30.41
C LYS A 138 31.75 -10.25 -29.92
N GLY A 139 31.05 -9.14 -29.66
CA GLY A 139 29.61 -9.16 -29.38
C GLY A 139 29.27 -9.51 -27.93
N LEU A 140 30.19 -9.30 -26.99
CA LEU A 140 29.95 -9.64 -25.58
C LEU A 140 28.81 -8.83 -24.96
N LEU A 141 28.81 -7.49 -25.12
CA LEU A 141 27.83 -6.63 -24.44
C LEU A 141 26.39 -6.87 -24.92
N PRO A 142 26.09 -6.98 -26.24
CA PRO A 142 24.76 -7.38 -26.66
C PRO A 142 24.41 -8.83 -26.28
N ALA A 143 25.38 -9.74 -26.19
CA ALA A 143 25.10 -11.10 -25.72
C ALA A 143 24.67 -11.11 -24.24
N LEU A 144 25.33 -10.33 -23.38
CA LEU A 144 24.94 -10.15 -21.98
C LEU A 144 23.51 -9.62 -21.87
N LEU A 145 23.16 -8.58 -22.63
CA LEU A 145 21.79 -8.07 -22.68
C LEU A 145 20.79 -9.12 -23.18
N GLY A 146 21.17 -9.91 -24.19
CA GLY A 146 20.36 -11.01 -24.72
C GLY A 146 20.13 -12.14 -23.73
N VAL A 147 21.12 -12.48 -22.88
CA VAL A 147 20.95 -13.42 -21.77
C VAL A 147 20.00 -12.83 -20.71
N CYS A 148 20.19 -11.57 -20.32
CA CYS A 148 19.32 -10.92 -19.34
C CYS A 148 17.86 -10.83 -19.84
N HIS A 149 17.67 -10.55 -21.13
CA HIS A 149 16.35 -10.61 -21.78
C HIS A 149 15.77 -12.02 -21.73
N ASN A 150 16.59 -13.06 -21.97
CA ASN A 150 16.17 -14.46 -21.92
C ASN A 150 15.74 -14.87 -20.51
N GLU A 151 16.52 -14.53 -19.49
CA GLU A 151 16.20 -14.87 -18.10
C GLU A 151 14.97 -14.09 -17.58
N ALA A 152 14.74 -12.87 -18.08
CA ALA A 152 13.54 -12.11 -17.78
C ALA A 152 12.26 -12.77 -18.32
N HIS A 153 12.32 -13.51 -19.45
CA HIS A 153 11.16 -14.18 -20.07
C HIS A 153 10.49 -15.24 -19.20
N TYR A 154 11.05 -15.56 -18.04
CA TYR A 154 10.43 -16.47 -17.08
C TYR A 154 8.99 -16.06 -16.68
N ASP A 155 8.63 -14.79 -16.81
CA ASP A 155 7.28 -14.28 -16.58
C ASP A 155 6.26 -14.67 -17.66
N LYS A 156 6.72 -15.01 -18.87
CA LYS A 156 5.88 -15.32 -20.04
C LYS A 156 5.52 -16.80 -20.10
N GLN A 157 4.53 -17.18 -19.32
CA GLN A 157 3.73 -18.38 -19.58
C GLN A 157 2.82 -18.08 -20.78
N GLU A 158 3.40 -18.00 -21.99
CA GLU A 158 2.67 -17.55 -23.18
C GLU A 158 1.45 -18.44 -23.41
N PRO A 159 0.24 -17.87 -23.43
CA PRO A 159 -0.93 -18.55 -23.97
C PRO A 159 -0.61 -19.01 -25.40
N ALA A 160 -1.24 -20.09 -25.86
CA ALA A 160 -1.00 -20.54 -27.23
C ALA A 160 -1.38 -19.42 -28.21
N LYS A 161 -0.80 -19.43 -29.41
CA LYS A 161 -1.00 -18.35 -30.38
C LYS A 161 -2.51 -18.17 -30.67
N GLY A 162 -3.02 -16.95 -30.43
CA GLY A 162 -4.44 -16.61 -30.60
C GLY A 162 -5.25 -16.61 -29.30
N GLU A 163 -4.67 -17.05 -28.19
CA GLU A 163 -5.34 -17.15 -26.88
C GLU A 163 -5.06 -15.92 -26.01
N GLY A 164 -6.05 -15.54 -25.19
CA GLY A 164 -5.92 -14.40 -24.29
C GLY A 164 -5.88 -13.04 -24.98
N ASN A 165 -6.01 -12.98 -26.30
CA ASN A 165 -6.00 -11.73 -27.06
C ASN A 165 -7.06 -10.76 -26.54
N GLN A 166 -6.63 -9.51 -26.32
CA GLN A 166 -7.54 -8.40 -26.12
C GLN A 166 -8.00 -7.86 -27.48
N ASN A 167 -9.11 -7.12 -27.48
CA ASN A 167 -9.70 -6.57 -28.70
C ASN A 167 -9.38 -5.08 -28.83
N PHE A 168 -8.80 -4.68 -29.95
CA PHE A 168 -8.64 -3.26 -30.26
C PHE A 168 -10.00 -2.55 -30.39
N PRO A 169 -10.18 -1.29 -29.93
CA PRO A 169 -9.20 -0.40 -29.30
C PRO A 169 -9.15 -0.46 -27.76
N ILE A 170 -9.87 -1.40 -27.14
CA ILE A 170 -9.96 -1.52 -25.69
C ILE A 170 -8.93 -2.53 -25.19
N VAL A 171 -7.75 -2.03 -24.84
CA VAL A 171 -6.65 -2.82 -24.28
C VAL A 171 -6.38 -2.35 -22.86
N LEU A 172 -6.36 -3.29 -21.93
CA LEU A 172 -6.34 -3.05 -20.49
C LEU A 172 -5.12 -3.73 -19.86
N LEU A 173 -4.57 -3.06 -18.83
CA LEU A 173 -3.52 -3.59 -17.97
C LEU A 173 -4.19 -4.24 -16.75
N SER A 174 -3.85 -5.51 -16.48
CA SER A 174 -4.31 -6.21 -15.28
C SER A 174 -3.42 -5.90 -14.08
N THR A 175 -3.98 -5.99 -12.89
CA THR A 175 -3.21 -6.24 -11.66
C THR A 175 -2.91 -7.75 -11.56
N PRO A 176 -1.95 -8.16 -10.71
CA PRO A 176 -1.72 -9.58 -10.40
C PRO A 176 -2.93 -10.30 -9.80
N PHE A 177 -3.92 -9.53 -9.33
CA PHE A 177 -5.13 -10.00 -8.68
C PHE A 177 -6.35 -10.00 -9.61
N GLY A 178 -6.18 -9.59 -10.87
CA GLY A 178 -7.19 -9.73 -11.93
C GLY A 178 -8.13 -8.53 -12.13
N TYR A 179 -7.89 -7.41 -11.42
CA TYR A 179 -8.54 -6.13 -11.71
C TYR A 179 -7.83 -5.40 -12.84
N GLU A 180 -8.56 -4.98 -13.87
CA GLU A 180 -8.03 -4.36 -15.08
C GLU A 180 -8.37 -2.87 -15.17
N THR A 181 -7.40 -2.06 -15.59
CA THR A 181 -7.60 -0.63 -15.80
C THR A 181 -7.04 -0.21 -17.15
N ARG A 182 -7.58 0.88 -17.70
CA ARG A 182 -7.10 1.45 -18.96
C ARG A 182 -6.00 2.46 -18.67
N THR A 183 -4.79 2.20 -19.15
CA THR A 183 -3.61 3.05 -18.93
C THR A 183 -3.27 3.96 -20.11
N PHE A 184 -3.84 3.70 -21.29
CA PHE A 184 -3.69 4.50 -22.51
C PHE A 184 -4.91 4.35 -23.41
N ILE A 185 -5.05 5.27 -24.37
CA ILE A 185 -6.13 5.29 -25.36
C ILE A 185 -5.49 5.40 -26.74
N PRO A 186 -5.48 4.33 -27.56
CA PRO A 186 -4.93 4.39 -28.91
C PRO A 186 -5.53 5.52 -29.74
N GLY A 187 -4.70 6.28 -30.46
CA GLY A 187 -5.08 7.42 -31.28
C GLY A 187 -5.40 8.71 -30.50
N ASP A 188 -5.46 8.68 -29.17
CA ASP A 188 -5.69 9.89 -28.37
C ASP A 188 -4.49 10.84 -28.41
N THR A 189 -4.76 12.13 -28.51
CA THR A 189 -3.71 13.15 -28.68
C THR A 189 -2.79 13.33 -27.47
N ARG A 190 -3.22 12.92 -26.28
CA ARG A 190 -2.46 13.07 -25.01
C ARG A 190 -2.20 11.74 -24.32
N ASN A 191 -3.10 10.78 -24.48
CA ASN A 191 -3.14 9.54 -23.72
C ASN A 191 -2.85 8.29 -24.55
N SER A 192 -2.51 8.41 -25.83
CA SER A 192 -1.97 7.30 -26.62
C SER A 192 -0.54 6.94 -26.19
N LEU A 193 -0.09 5.73 -26.55
CA LEU A 193 1.31 5.37 -26.35
C LEU A 193 2.21 6.22 -27.26
N ASP A 194 1.76 6.55 -28.47
CA ASP A 194 2.48 7.42 -29.39
C ASP A 194 2.65 8.85 -28.82
N ALA A 195 1.64 9.40 -28.15
CA ALA A 195 1.74 10.70 -27.47
C ALA A 195 2.69 10.64 -26.26
N LYS A 196 2.61 9.59 -25.45
CA LYS A 196 3.51 9.38 -24.31
C LYS A 196 4.96 9.14 -24.75
N LEU A 197 5.17 8.46 -25.88
CA LEU A 197 6.49 8.25 -26.45
C LEU A 197 7.14 9.60 -26.84
N LYS A 198 6.35 10.58 -27.30
CA LYS A 198 6.84 11.93 -27.56
C LYS A 198 7.26 12.67 -26.29
N ASN A 199 6.68 12.38 -25.12
CA ASN A 199 7.13 12.97 -23.85
C ASN A 199 8.58 12.58 -23.54
N LEU A 200 9.01 11.39 -23.97
CA LEU A 200 10.41 10.98 -23.81
C LEU A 200 11.36 11.90 -24.60
N ASN A 201 10.92 12.51 -25.71
CA ASN A 201 11.75 13.40 -26.51
C ASN A 201 12.36 14.53 -25.68
N ASN A 202 11.50 15.15 -24.86
CA ASN A 202 11.88 16.28 -24.02
C ASN A 202 12.94 15.87 -22.99
N LEU A 203 12.99 14.61 -22.56
CA LEU A 203 13.96 14.14 -21.57
C LEU A 203 15.39 14.15 -22.11
N PHE A 204 15.60 13.72 -23.35
CA PHE A 204 16.96 13.60 -23.92
C PHE A 204 17.60 14.97 -24.19
N LEU A 205 16.78 16.00 -24.41
CA LEU A 205 17.22 17.38 -24.54
C LEU A 205 17.70 17.99 -23.21
N LEU A 206 17.29 17.41 -22.07
CA LEU A 206 17.63 17.92 -20.74
C LEU A 206 18.93 17.32 -20.20
N ILE A 207 19.48 16.27 -20.82
CA ILE A 207 20.70 15.60 -20.35
C ILE A 207 21.87 16.58 -20.36
N GLY A 208 22.48 16.77 -19.18
CA GLY A 208 23.61 17.69 -19.00
C GLY A 208 23.20 19.10 -18.52
N LEU A 209 21.90 19.39 -18.42
CA LEU A 209 21.44 20.55 -17.66
C LEU A 209 21.64 20.33 -16.16
N PRO A 210 21.89 21.40 -15.37
CA PRO A 210 21.98 21.29 -13.93
C PRO A 210 20.74 20.63 -13.34
N GLY A 211 20.93 19.54 -12.57
CA GLY A 211 19.84 18.80 -11.93
C GLY A 211 19.16 17.74 -12.79
N PHE A 212 19.60 17.49 -14.03
CA PHE A 212 19.09 16.41 -14.88
C PHE A 212 20.20 15.46 -15.35
N ASP A 213 20.34 14.35 -14.63
CA ASP A 213 21.32 13.29 -14.89
C ASP A 213 20.68 12.02 -15.49
N LEU A 214 21.51 11.02 -15.81
CA LEU A 214 21.04 9.75 -16.38
C LEU A 214 20.10 8.99 -15.43
N HIS A 215 20.29 9.11 -14.11
CA HIS A 215 19.39 8.50 -13.14
C HIS A 215 17.99 9.13 -13.19
N THR A 216 17.93 10.46 -13.21
CA THR A 216 16.68 11.22 -13.35
C THR A 216 15.98 10.85 -14.65
N MET A 217 16.73 10.68 -15.74
CA MET A 217 16.19 10.21 -17.01
C MET A 217 15.60 8.80 -16.91
N VAL A 218 16.30 7.84 -16.30
CA VAL A 218 15.79 6.47 -16.09
C VAL A 218 14.47 6.48 -15.32
N LYS A 219 14.38 7.26 -14.24
CA LYS A 219 13.13 7.41 -13.46
C LYS A 219 11.98 7.95 -14.31
N LYS A 220 12.23 8.94 -15.16
CA LYS A 220 11.22 9.50 -16.07
C LYS A 220 10.82 8.52 -17.18
N ILE A 221 11.76 7.73 -17.71
CA ILE A 221 11.46 6.64 -18.64
C ILE A 221 10.57 5.60 -17.96
N GLU A 222 10.93 5.16 -16.74
CA GLU A 222 10.12 4.22 -15.96
C GLU A 222 8.68 4.72 -15.79
N ASP A 223 8.50 5.98 -15.41
CA ASP A 223 7.18 6.58 -15.20
C ASP A 223 6.30 6.58 -16.46
N GLU A 224 6.87 6.89 -17.63
CA GLU A 224 6.13 6.82 -18.90
C GLU A 224 5.81 5.38 -19.29
N LEU A 225 6.78 4.47 -19.20
CA LEU A 225 6.63 3.07 -19.60
C LEU A 225 5.62 2.30 -18.73
N LYS A 226 5.24 2.80 -17.54
CA LYS A 226 4.17 2.22 -16.71
C LYS A 226 2.83 2.17 -17.46
N ALA A 227 2.62 3.05 -18.44
CA ALA A 227 1.40 3.04 -19.24
C ALA A 227 1.34 1.89 -20.25
N GLY A 228 2.49 1.36 -20.68
CA GLY A 228 2.58 0.31 -21.69
C GLY A 228 2.49 -1.10 -21.11
N LEU A 229 2.20 -2.08 -21.96
CA LEU A 229 2.17 -3.50 -21.58
C LEU A 229 3.45 -4.22 -22.02
N GLY A 230 3.95 -5.13 -21.17
CA GLY A 230 5.02 -6.06 -21.57
C GLY A 230 4.53 -7.12 -22.57
N ASP A 231 3.24 -7.50 -22.44
CA ASP A 231 2.47 -8.37 -23.34
C ASP A 231 0.99 -7.96 -23.29
N THR A 232 0.29 -7.99 -24.42
CA THR A 232 -1.12 -7.57 -24.51
C THR A 232 -2.10 -8.70 -24.19
N ARG A 233 -1.66 -9.95 -24.04
CA ARG A 233 -2.55 -11.11 -23.84
C ARG A 233 -2.88 -11.34 -22.37
N ARG A 234 -4.12 -11.72 -22.08
CA ARG A 234 -4.55 -12.21 -20.77
C ARG A 234 -4.09 -13.65 -20.54
N PRO A 235 -3.72 -14.02 -19.30
CA PRO A 235 -3.69 -13.19 -18.09
C PRO A 235 -2.29 -12.59 -17.82
N ILE A 236 -1.39 -12.58 -18.80
CA ILE A 236 0.00 -12.10 -18.64
C ILE A 236 0.14 -10.57 -18.86
N ASN A 237 -0.93 -9.90 -19.28
CA ASN A 237 -1.10 -8.46 -19.37
C ASN A 237 -1.07 -7.73 -18.01
N GLU A 238 -0.58 -8.38 -16.95
CA GLU A 238 -0.39 -7.79 -15.62
C GLU A 238 0.99 -7.11 -15.46
N VAL A 239 1.95 -7.54 -16.29
CA VAL A 239 3.30 -7.00 -16.34
C VAL A 239 3.30 -5.80 -17.28
N SER A 240 3.52 -4.61 -16.72
CA SER A 240 3.73 -3.40 -17.51
C SER A 240 5.04 -3.45 -18.28
N LEU A 241 5.18 -2.62 -19.31
CA LEU A 241 6.43 -2.49 -20.04
C LEU A 241 7.55 -1.99 -19.12
N ALA A 242 7.25 -1.08 -18.19
CA ALA A 242 8.19 -0.66 -17.16
C ALA A 242 8.64 -1.84 -16.26
N GLY A 243 7.73 -2.69 -15.80
CA GLY A 243 8.07 -3.85 -14.99
C GLY A 243 8.99 -4.83 -15.73
N TRP A 244 8.68 -5.10 -17.00
CA TRP A 244 9.52 -5.88 -17.90
C TRP A 244 10.92 -5.26 -18.07
N SER A 245 10.98 -4.00 -18.51
CA SER A 245 12.22 -3.26 -18.76
C SER A 245 13.10 -3.17 -17.50
N SER A 246 12.50 -2.94 -16.32
CA SER A 246 13.23 -2.87 -15.05
C SER A 246 13.95 -4.17 -14.70
N THR A 247 13.34 -5.32 -15.04
CA THR A 247 13.91 -6.64 -14.79
C THR A 247 15.16 -6.84 -15.65
N VAL A 248 15.04 -6.54 -16.94
CA VAL A 248 16.16 -6.63 -17.89
C VAL A 248 17.29 -5.68 -17.49
N ALA A 249 16.95 -4.44 -17.10
CA ALA A 249 17.91 -3.45 -16.64
C ALA A 249 18.64 -3.87 -15.37
N ALA A 250 17.92 -4.40 -14.37
CA ALA A 250 18.50 -4.87 -13.12
C ALA A 250 19.50 -6.02 -13.34
N LEU A 251 19.11 -7.03 -14.12
CA LEU A 251 19.97 -8.16 -14.46
C LEU A 251 21.20 -7.72 -15.26
N PHE A 252 21.00 -6.82 -16.25
CA PHE A 252 22.07 -6.36 -17.13
C PHE A 252 23.08 -5.46 -16.43
N LYS A 253 22.62 -4.45 -15.66
CA LYS A 253 23.49 -3.61 -14.83
C LYS A 253 24.32 -4.47 -13.88
N SER A 254 23.68 -5.40 -13.19
CA SER A 254 24.35 -6.32 -12.28
C SER A 254 25.41 -7.16 -13.01
N ALA A 255 25.08 -7.77 -14.15
CA ALA A 255 26.03 -8.56 -14.93
C ALA A 255 27.24 -7.73 -15.42
N LEU A 256 27.02 -6.48 -15.85
CA LEU A 256 28.11 -5.57 -16.24
C LEU A 256 28.96 -5.15 -15.05
N SER A 257 28.36 -4.90 -13.89
CA SER A 257 29.10 -4.55 -12.68
C SER A 257 30.04 -5.67 -12.24
N LEU A 258 29.69 -6.94 -12.46
CA LEU A 258 30.60 -8.08 -12.27
C LEU A 258 31.83 -7.99 -13.19
N VAL A 259 31.61 -7.71 -14.47
CA VAL A 259 32.69 -7.60 -15.47
C VAL A 259 33.67 -6.49 -15.09
N VAL A 260 33.16 -5.40 -14.52
CA VAL A 260 33.99 -4.28 -14.05
C VAL A 260 34.70 -4.60 -12.73
N LEU A 261 33.98 -5.12 -11.73
CA LEU A 261 34.53 -5.34 -10.38
C LEU A 261 35.52 -6.49 -10.28
N ALA A 262 35.21 -7.61 -10.94
CA ALA A 262 36.04 -8.80 -10.87
C ALA A 262 37.05 -8.88 -12.02
N ASP A 263 36.94 -7.98 -13.00
CA ASP A 263 37.68 -8.05 -14.26
C ASP A 263 37.49 -9.40 -14.99
N ILE A 264 36.36 -10.08 -14.76
CA ILE A 264 36.03 -11.40 -15.34
C ILE A 264 35.14 -11.22 -16.56
N GLN A 265 35.38 -12.01 -17.61
CA GLN A 265 34.47 -12.12 -18.74
C GLN A 265 33.64 -13.42 -18.60
N PRO A 266 32.34 -13.35 -18.26
CA PRO A 266 31.51 -14.54 -18.17
C PRO A 266 31.36 -15.17 -19.55
N GLU A 267 31.42 -16.51 -19.60
CA GLU A 267 31.18 -17.21 -20.86
C GLU A 267 29.67 -17.25 -21.17
N ILE A 268 29.36 -17.01 -22.45
CA ILE A 268 28.03 -17.19 -23.04
C ILE A 268 28.24 -18.07 -24.27
N ARG A 269 27.82 -19.33 -24.14
CA ARG A 269 28.15 -20.39 -25.08
C ARG A 269 27.11 -20.49 -26.19
N GLN A 270 26.03 -21.23 -25.97
CA GLN A 270 25.00 -21.46 -26.98
C GLN A 270 23.64 -21.73 -26.33
N HIS A 271 22.59 -21.82 -27.14
CA HIS A 271 21.31 -22.37 -26.68
C HIS A 271 21.47 -23.85 -26.26
N LYS A 272 21.05 -24.21 -25.05
CA LYS A 272 20.88 -25.62 -24.63
C LYS A 272 19.62 -26.22 -25.23
N ASP A 273 18.58 -25.40 -25.36
CA ASP A 273 17.28 -25.72 -25.92
C ASP A 273 16.62 -24.45 -26.49
N LEU A 274 15.35 -24.54 -26.92
CA LEU A 274 14.61 -23.43 -27.53
C LEU A 274 14.43 -22.20 -26.62
N LYS A 275 14.61 -22.34 -25.30
CA LYS A 275 14.32 -21.31 -24.29
C LYS A 275 15.51 -21.01 -23.36
N THR A 276 16.52 -21.87 -23.29
CA THR A 276 17.63 -21.74 -22.34
C THR A 276 18.95 -21.42 -23.04
N ILE A 277 19.67 -20.42 -22.55
CA ILE A 277 21.03 -20.08 -23.00
C ILE A 277 22.03 -20.58 -21.96
N ASP A 278 23.12 -21.21 -22.40
CA ASP A 278 24.22 -21.61 -21.52
C ASP A 278 25.15 -20.43 -21.20
N HIS A 279 25.19 -20.03 -19.93
CA HIS A 279 26.04 -18.93 -19.46
C HIS A 279 26.52 -19.14 -18.01
N ASP A 280 27.56 -18.40 -17.63
CA ASP A 280 28.13 -18.42 -16.27
C ASP A 280 27.72 -17.25 -15.38
N ILE A 281 26.87 -16.35 -15.87
CA ILE A 281 26.35 -15.22 -15.10
C ILE A 281 25.49 -15.73 -13.93
N CYS A 282 25.82 -15.26 -12.73
CA CYS A 282 25.07 -15.52 -11.50
C CYS A 282 24.67 -14.19 -10.84
N TRP A 283 23.49 -14.17 -10.22
CA TRP A 283 22.93 -13.05 -9.50
C TRP A 283 22.61 -13.43 -8.04
N ARG A 284 22.49 -12.40 -7.19
CA ARG A 284 22.05 -12.50 -5.80
C ARG A 284 21.02 -11.41 -5.47
N ILE A 285 20.28 -11.62 -4.40
CA ILE A 285 19.51 -10.58 -3.72
C ILE A 285 20.34 -10.05 -2.55
N LEU A 286 20.58 -8.74 -2.54
CA LEU A 286 21.05 -7.99 -1.38
C LEU A 286 19.85 -7.33 -0.72
N HIS A 287 19.59 -7.62 0.55
CA HIS A 287 18.58 -6.95 1.34
C HIS A 287 19.20 -6.10 2.44
N ILE A 288 18.77 -4.84 2.49
CA ILE A 288 19.15 -3.87 3.52
C ILE A 288 18.02 -3.87 4.55
N THR A 289 18.18 -4.70 5.57
CA THR A 289 17.13 -4.99 6.55
C THR A 289 17.12 -3.97 7.67
N VAL A 290 15.94 -3.46 8.00
CA VAL A 290 15.66 -2.55 9.11
C VAL A 290 14.38 -2.98 9.81
N ASN A 291 14.12 -2.46 11.00
CA ASN A 291 12.82 -2.63 11.67
C ASN A 291 12.07 -1.30 11.69
N GLY A 292 11.47 -0.92 10.57
CA GLY A 292 10.84 0.40 10.43
C GLY A 292 9.61 0.59 11.32
N ILE A 293 8.83 -0.46 11.56
CA ILE A 293 7.65 -0.42 12.44
C ILE A 293 8.07 -0.12 13.88
N ASP A 294 9.02 -0.87 14.44
CA ASP A 294 9.48 -0.62 15.82
C ASP A 294 10.20 0.73 15.93
N PHE A 295 10.93 1.14 14.89
CA PHE A 295 11.64 2.42 14.87
C PHE A 295 10.67 3.59 14.96
N CYS A 296 9.58 3.55 14.17
CA CYS A 296 8.52 4.54 14.23
C CYS A 296 7.70 4.42 15.53
N GLY A 297 7.41 3.21 15.99
CA GLY A 297 6.65 2.92 17.22
C GLY A 297 7.28 3.44 18.51
N LYS A 298 8.61 3.68 18.53
CA LYS A 298 9.32 4.30 19.66
C LYS A 298 9.08 5.81 19.82
N ALA A 299 8.38 6.46 18.89
CA ALA A 299 8.09 7.89 18.97
C ALA A 299 7.19 8.26 20.15
N LEU A 300 7.55 9.34 20.86
CA LEU A 300 6.73 9.89 21.95
C LEU A 300 5.73 10.95 21.48
N HIS A 301 6.13 11.75 20.50
CA HIS A 301 5.31 12.82 19.94
C HIS A 301 5.21 12.68 18.42
N LEU A 302 4.16 13.27 17.86
CA LEU A 302 3.84 13.13 16.44
C LEU A 302 4.91 13.73 15.51
N PRO A 303 5.51 14.90 15.80
CA PRO A 303 6.64 15.40 15.01
C PRO A 303 7.82 14.43 14.96
N ASP A 304 8.09 13.70 16.07
CA ASP A 304 9.17 12.70 16.12
C ASP A 304 8.84 11.49 15.25
N LEU A 305 7.59 11.03 15.27
CA LEU A 305 7.12 9.92 14.44
C LEU A 305 7.30 10.23 12.95
N LEU A 306 6.80 11.40 12.53
CA LEU A 306 6.86 11.83 11.14
C LEU A 306 8.31 12.06 10.71
N ALA A 307 9.16 12.60 11.59
CA ALA A 307 10.60 12.74 11.35
C ALA A 307 11.27 11.37 11.18
N ARG A 308 11.08 10.43 12.11
CA ARG A 308 11.64 9.07 12.05
C ARG A 308 11.30 8.39 10.73
N ARG A 309 10.03 8.41 10.34
CA ARG A 309 9.59 7.86 9.04
C ARG A 309 10.34 8.50 7.87
N GLN A 310 10.38 9.84 7.82
CA GLN A 310 11.03 10.56 6.72
C GLN A 310 12.52 10.23 6.65
N PHE A 311 13.23 10.22 7.78
CA PHE A 311 14.65 9.86 7.81
C PHE A 311 14.90 8.41 7.40
N LEU A 312 14.05 7.47 7.80
CA LEU A 312 14.18 6.08 7.37
C LEU A 312 14.00 5.96 5.85
N LYS A 313 12.98 6.64 5.30
CA LYS A 313 12.78 6.72 3.85
C LYS A 313 14.00 7.33 3.16
N SER A 314 14.48 8.48 3.64
CA SER A 314 15.67 9.15 3.09
C SER A 314 16.93 8.30 3.19
N ALA A 315 17.11 7.53 4.26
CA ALA A 315 18.26 6.63 4.39
C ALA A 315 18.23 5.52 3.34
N LEU A 316 17.07 4.89 3.13
CA LEU A 316 16.89 3.89 2.08
C LEU A 316 16.97 4.51 0.67
N ASP A 317 16.52 5.75 0.48
CA ASP A 317 16.71 6.50 -0.77
C ASP A 317 18.19 6.80 -1.04
N ASN A 318 18.96 7.19 -0.01
CA ASN A 318 20.41 7.39 -0.11
C ASN A 318 21.13 6.08 -0.48
N VAL A 319 20.76 4.95 0.15
CA VAL A 319 21.33 3.64 -0.21
C VAL A 319 20.96 3.24 -1.63
N ARG A 320 19.72 3.51 -2.06
CA ARG A 320 19.31 3.29 -3.44
C ARG A 320 20.15 4.14 -4.40
N GLN A 321 20.32 5.43 -4.14
CA GLN A 321 21.18 6.31 -4.94
C GLN A 321 22.62 5.79 -4.98
N LEU A 322 23.14 5.35 -3.84
CA LEU A 322 24.49 4.79 -3.72
C LEU A 322 24.69 3.58 -4.64
N LEU A 323 23.75 2.62 -4.64
CA LEU A 323 23.88 1.34 -5.36
C LEU A 323 23.38 1.39 -6.81
N GLU A 324 22.43 2.27 -7.13
CA GLU A 324 21.92 2.41 -8.50
C GLU A 324 22.76 3.37 -9.33
N THR A 325 23.31 4.41 -8.69
CA THR A 325 23.87 5.59 -9.38
C THR A 325 25.32 5.85 -9.02
N ASP A 326 25.68 5.92 -7.73
CA ASP A 326 27.06 6.29 -7.37
C ASP A 326 28.07 5.17 -7.66
N TYR A 327 27.67 3.96 -7.31
CA TYR A 327 28.33 2.71 -7.61
C TYR A 327 27.30 1.81 -8.31
N PRO A 328 27.09 1.93 -9.64
CA PRO A 328 26.03 1.21 -10.37
C PRO A 328 26.19 -0.32 -10.31
N LEU A 329 25.80 -0.91 -9.19
CA LEU A 329 26.02 -2.30 -8.80
C LEU A 329 24.77 -3.13 -9.03
N GLY A 330 23.61 -2.53 -8.80
CA GLY A 330 22.32 -3.21 -8.85
C GLY A 330 21.17 -2.22 -8.81
N ASN A 331 19.96 -2.75 -9.03
CA ASN A 331 18.71 -1.97 -8.96
C ASN A 331 17.83 -2.44 -7.81
N GLU A 332 17.10 -1.53 -7.19
CA GLU A 332 16.08 -1.81 -6.19
C GLU A 332 14.88 -2.51 -6.85
N ILE A 333 14.42 -3.56 -6.20
CA ILE A 333 13.42 -4.47 -6.76
C ILE A 333 12.19 -4.64 -5.88
N TYR A 334 12.36 -4.34 -4.60
CA TYR A 334 11.37 -4.47 -3.56
C TYR A 334 11.73 -3.50 -2.44
N ARG A 335 10.71 -2.84 -1.87
CA ARG A 335 10.84 -2.04 -0.67
C ARG A 335 9.56 -2.11 0.15
N ASP A 336 9.71 -2.28 1.46
CA ASP A 336 8.63 -2.18 2.44
C ASP A 336 9.12 -1.53 3.75
N GLU A 337 8.34 -1.64 4.81
CA GLU A 337 8.68 -1.14 6.14
C GLU A 337 9.92 -1.81 6.79
N TYR A 338 10.39 -2.94 6.23
CA TYR A 338 11.53 -3.72 6.72
C TYR A 338 12.79 -3.56 5.87
N GLY A 339 12.73 -2.79 4.80
CA GLY A 339 13.93 -2.39 4.05
C GLY A 339 13.79 -2.47 2.54
N SER A 340 14.95 -2.56 1.89
CA SER A 340 15.10 -2.53 0.43
C SER A 340 15.87 -3.75 -0.06
N ALA A 341 15.36 -4.39 -1.11
CA ALA A 341 16.04 -5.50 -1.79
C ALA A 341 16.55 -5.06 -3.17
N PHE A 342 17.74 -5.53 -3.54
CA PHE A 342 18.45 -5.21 -4.77
C PHE A 342 18.90 -6.48 -5.49
N VAL A 343 18.84 -6.49 -6.83
CA VAL A 343 19.55 -7.51 -7.63
C VAL A 343 20.99 -7.06 -7.84
N VAL A 344 21.95 -7.86 -7.37
CA VAL A 344 23.39 -7.59 -7.42
C VAL A 344 24.12 -8.80 -8.03
N PRO A 345 25.37 -8.66 -8.53
CA PRO A 345 26.04 -9.80 -9.14
C PRO A 345 26.39 -10.87 -8.10
N ASP A 346 26.88 -12.01 -8.55
CA ASP A 346 27.67 -12.90 -7.71
C ASP A 346 29.15 -12.53 -7.82
N LEU A 347 29.81 -12.26 -6.69
CA LEU A 347 31.25 -11.95 -6.64
C LEU A 347 31.98 -13.23 -6.23
N PRO A 348 32.93 -13.73 -7.03
CA PRO A 348 33.66 -14.96 -6.71
C PRO A 348 34.43 -14.89 -5.37
N ASP A 349 33.85 -15.45 -4.31
CA ASP A 349 34.56 -15.70 -3.06
C ASP A 349 34.91 -17.19 -2.94
N LYS A 350 36.09 -17.48 -2.36
CA LYS A 350 36.64 -18.85 -2.28
C LYS A 350 36.21 -19.61 -1.02
N GLU A 351 35.57 -18.96 -0.04
CA GLU A 351 35.49 -19.48 1.32
C GLU A 351 34.12 -19.33 2.01
N ASN A 352 33.28 -18.33 1.69
CA ASN A 352 32.02 -18.06 2.41
C ASN A 352 30.97 -17.30 1.56
N ASP A 353 29.98 -18.06 1.05
CA ASP A 353 28.85 -17.63 0.21
C ASP A 353 28.26 -16.24 0.56
N GLY A 354 28.76 -15.19 -0.10
CA GLY A 354 28.24 -13.82 -0.02
C GLY A 354 28.87 -12.91 1.04
N GLU A 355 29.88 -13.38 1.79
CA GLU A 355 30.54 -12.58 2.83
C GLU A 355 31.40 -11.45 2.25
N ALA A 356 32.02 -11.69 1.09
CA ALA A 356 32.77 -10.68 0.35
C ALA A 356 31.90 -9.45 0.01
N PHE A 357 30.62 -9.67 -0.33
CA PHE A 357 29.67 -8.60 -0.59
C PHE A 357 29.33 -7.79 0.65
N LYS A 358 29.02 -8.48 1.76
CA LYS A 358 28.70 -7.82 3.02
C LYS A 358 29.86 -6.93 3.48
N SER A 359 31.07 -7.48 3.43
CA SER A 359 32.29 -6.76 3.81
C SER A 359 32.54 -5.53 2.92
N LEU A 360 32.24 -5.62 1.61
CA LEU A 360 32.40 -4.50 0.68
C LEU A 360 31.41 -3.35 0.93
N LEU A 361 30.20 -3.65 1.39
CA LEU A 361 29.08 -2.69 1.44
C LEU A 361 28.70 -2.21 2.84
N ALA A 362 29.00 -2.97 3.90
CA ALA A 362 28.47 -2.69 5.24
C ALA A 362 28.83 -1.29 5.74
N SER A 363 30.10 -0.88 5.65
CA SER A 363 30.56 0.42 6.17
C SER A 363 29.95 1.60 5.41
N ILE A 364 29.87 1.53 4.07
CA ILE A 364 29.32 2.60 3.25
C ILE A 364 27.80 2.73 3.44
N ILE A 365 27.08 1.62 3.60
CA ILE A 365 25.64 1.64 3.86
C ILE A 365 25.33 2.21 5.24
N ILE A 366 26.09 1.80 6.27
CA ILE A 366 25.99 2.40 7.61
C ILE A 366 26.27 3.92 7.56
N THR A 367 27.23 4.34 6.74
CA THR A 367 27.55 5.77 6.56
C THR A 367 26.37 6.55 5.97
N GLU A 368 25.59 6.00 5.04
CA GLU A 368 24.40 6.68 4.51
C GLU A 368 23.32 6.92 5.58
N PHE A 369 23.17 6.01 6.52
CA PHE A 369 22.30 6.20 7.70
C PHE A 369 22.90 7.23 8.67
N ALA A 370 24.22 7.20 8.87
CA ALA A 370 24.92 8.14 9.74
C ALA A 370 24.83 9.60 9.28
N LYS A 371 24.84 9.86 7.97
CA LYS A 371 24.64 11.22 7.40
C LYS A 371 23.33 11.89 7.85
N LEU A 372 22.33 11.09 8.20
CA LEU A 372 21.02 11.56 8.69
C LEU A 372 20.92 11.54 10.22
N GLY A 373 22.00 11.21 10.93
CA GLY A 373 22.02 11.02 12.37
C GLY A 373 21.17 9.83 12.81
N LEU A 374 21.19 8.72 12.08
CA LEU A 374 20.48 7.48 12.43
C LEU A 374 21.38 6.39 12.99
N ASP A 375 22.70 6.53 12.85
CA ASP A 375 23.76 5.62 13.29
C ASP A 375 23.69 5.10 14.73
N SER A 376 23.04 5.85 15.62
CA SER A 376 22.78 5.44 17.01
C SER A 376 21.34 5.01 17.28
N GLU A 377 20.41 5.24 16.35
CA GLU A 377 18.99 4.96 16.56
C GLU A 377 18.49 3.73 15.79
N ILE A 378 19.09 3.42 14.63
CA ILE A 378 18.80 2.24 13.83
C ILE A 378 20.04 1.85 13.01
N THR A 379 20.43 0.58 13.07
CA THR A 379 21.55 0.04 12.28
C THR A 379 21.02 -0.93 11.23
N PRO A 380 21.27 -0.71 9.92
CA PRO A 380 20.83 -1.63 8.89
C PRO A 380 21.63 -2.94 8.92
N VAL A 381 20.96 -4.07 8.69
CA VAL A 381 21.58 -5.40 8.59
C VAL A 381 21.54 -5.88 7.14
N LEU A 382 22.72 -6.21 6.60
CA LEU A 382 22.85 -6.73 5.24
C LEU A 382 22.60 -8.24 5.22
N TRP A 383 21.61 -8.65 4.44
CA TRP A 383 21.37 -10.05 4.10
C TRP A 383 21.65 -10.28 2.62
N VAL A 384 22.30 -11.40 2.28
CA VAL A 384 22.66 -11.75 0.91
C VAL A 384 22.17 -13.16 0.62
N SER A 385 21.44 -13.34 -0.47
CA SER A 385 20.95 -14.66 -0.89
C SER A 385 22.06 -15.55 -1.43
N ARG A 386 21.78 -16.85 -1.61
CA ARG A 386 22.63 -17.73 -2.41
C ARG A 386 22.68 -17.24 -3.86
N ALA A 387 23.79 -17.49 -4.53
CA ALA A 387 23.94 -17.22 -5.96
C ALA A 387 23.01 -18.11 -6.80
N THR A 388 22.45 -17.55 -7.86
CA THR A 388 21.63 -18.30 -8.82
C THR A 388 21.85 -17.79 -10.24
N ARG A 389 21.78 -18.70 -11.21
CA ARG A 389 21.77 -18.37 -12.65
C ARG A 389 20.37 -18.07 -13.17
N LYS A 390 19.33 -18.29 -12.35
CA LYS A 390 17.94 -18.16 -12.77
C LYS A 390 17.23 -17.06 -11.99
N ALA A 391 16.62 -16.14 -12.73
CA ALA A 391 15.82 -15.06 -12.16
C ALA A 391 14.62 -15.59 -11.34
N GLU A 392 14.11 -16.80 -11.65
CA GLU A 392 13.00 -17.43 -10.92
C GLU A 392 13.30 -17.68 -9.44
N VAL A 393 14.53 -18.04 -9.12
CA VAL A 393 14.92 -18.39 -7.74
C VAL A 393 15.11 -17.13 -6.90
N LEU A 394 15.41 -15.99 -7.54
CA LEU A 394 15.56 -14.70 -6.84
C LEU A 394 14.24 -14.26 -6.18
N ALA A 395 13.11 -14.61 -6.79
CA ALA A 395 11.78 -14.31 -6.29
C ALA A 395 11.48 -15.02 -4.95
N GLU A 396 11.96 -16.26 -4.76
CA GLU A 396 11.74 -17.05 -3.53
C GLU A 396 12.41 -16.42 -2.29
N TYR A 397 13.40 -15.55 -2.50
CA TYR A 397 14.11 -14.87 -1.41
C TYR A 397 13.38 -13.65 -0.86
N LEU A 398 12.33 -13.15 -1.54
CA LEU A 398 11.60 -11.94 -1.09
C LEU A 398 10.70 -12.19 0.14
N ASP A 399 10.27 -13.42 0.41
CA ASP A 399 9.46 -13.74 1.60
C ASP A 399 10.28 -13.72 2.91
N ARG A 400 11.58 -14.05 2.83
CA ARG A 400 12.47 -14.05 4.02
C ARG A 400 12.69 -12.65 4.61
N LEU A 401 12.34 -11.60 3.88
CA LEU A 401 12.52 -10.20 4.26
C LEU A 401 11.59 -9.77 5.41
N SER A 402 10.55 -10.56 5.71
CA SER A 402 9.47 -10.22 6.65
C SER A 402 9.41 -11.06 7.94
N LYS A 403 10.25 -12.09 8.08
CA LYS A 403 10.05 -13.11 9.12
C LYS A 403 10.78 -12.84 10.44
N ASN A 404 11.87 -12.08 10.44
CA ASN A 404 12.65 -11.75 11.64
C ASN A 404 13.38 -10.40 11.46
N PRO A 405 12.69 -9.25 11.59
CA PRO A 405 13.38 -7.97 11.55
C PRO A 405 14.40 -7.88 12.70
N PRO A 406 15.56 -7.23 12.51
CA PRO A 406 16.57 -7.10 13.55
C PRO A 406 16.05 -6.30 14.74
N SER A 407 16.59 -6.57 15.93
CA SER A 407 16.37 -5.70 17.09
C SER A 407 16.92 -4.31 16.80
N ILE A 408 16.21 -3.28 17.28
CA ILE A 408 16.71 -1.91 17.21
C ILE A 408 17.63 -1.69 18.41
N GLU A 409 18.91 -1.99 18.21
CA GLU A 409 19.97 -1.75 19.18
C GLU A 409 20.88 -0.60 18.73
N PRO A 410 21.07 0.44 19.57
CA PRO A 410 22.06 1.47 19.32
C PRO A 410 23.47 0.88 19.21
N ASN A 411 24.27 1.41 18.27
CA ASN A 411 25.68 1.07 18.23
C ASN A 411 26.39 1.67 19.46
N SER A 412 26.79 0.82 20.40
CA SER A 412 27.37 1.24 21.69
C SER A 412 28.66 2.05 21.55
N GLN A 413 29.47 1.78 20.52
CA GLN A 413 30.70 2.54 20.26
C GLN A 413 30.38 3.97 19.82
N ILE A 414 29.38 4.15 18.97
CA ILE A 414 28.91 5.47 18.51
C ILE A 414 28.28 6.23 19.66
N VAL A 415 27.39 5.58 20.43
CA VAL A 415 26.77 6.20 21.61
C VAL A 415 27.84 6.70 22.58
N ARG A 416 28.88 5.90 22.86
CA ARG A 416 29.99 6.30 23.75
C ARG A 416 30.69 7.59 23.31
N GLN A 417 30.80 7.85 22.00
CA GLN A 417 31.42 9.07 21.49
C GLN A 417 30.64 10.33 21.89
N PHE A 418 29.30 10.28 21.87
CA PHE A 418 28.46 11.42 22.27
C PHE A 418 28.61 11.82 23.74
N TRP A 419 29.00 10.86 24.59
CA TRP A 419 29.14 11.05 26.03
C TRP A 419 30.57 11.36 26.48
N THR A 420 31.54 11.38 25.55
CA THR A 420 32.93 11.62 25.88
C THR A 420 33.14 13.08 26.32
N GLY A 421 33.40 13.31 27.60
CA GLY A 421 33.57 14.64 28.18
C GLY A 421 32.27 15.43 28.41
N VAL A 422 31.10 14.77 28.32
CA VAL A 422 29.79 15.40 28.50
C VAL A 422 29.10 14.83 29.74
N HIS A 423 28.60 15.72 30.60
CA HIS A 423 27.92 15.39 31.86
C HIS A 423 26.49 15.96 31.90
N GLU A 424 25.68 15.61 30.90
CA GLU A 424 24.28 16.03 30.77
C GLU A 424 23.34 14.81 30.96
N GLU A 425 22.02 15.01 30.95
CA GLU A 425 21.07 13.89 30.87
C GLU A 425 20.84 13.45 29.42
N ALA A 426 20.30 12.25 29.24
CA ALA A 426 20.00 11.71 27.91
C ALA A 426 18.78 12.42 27.30
N CYS A 427 18.87 12.70 26.00
CA CYS A 427 17.78 13.27 25.21
C CYS A 427 16.51 12.43 25.37
N THR A 428 15.41 13.08 25.74
CA THR A 428 14.11 12.41 25.97
C THR A 428 13.47 11.83 24.70
N VAL A 429 14.01 12.14 23.51
CA VAL A 429 13.46 11.72 22.20
C VAL A 429 14.16 10.51 21.61
N CYS A 430 15.49 10.56 21.56
CA CYS A 430 16.30 9.47 21.00
C CYS A 430 16.89 8.57 22.07
N TYR A 431 16.93 9.00 23.34
CA TYR A 431 17.52 8.30 24.48
C TYR A 431 19.02 7.96 24.35
N ASN A 432 19.69 8.43 23.28
CA ASN A 432 21.07 8.06 22.96
C ASN A 432 22.07 9.22 23.09
N ARG A 433 21.64 10.46 22.79
CA ARG A 433 22.50 11.65 22.76
C ARG A 433 22.31 12.51 24.01
N PRO A 434 23.32 13.26 24.47
CA PRO A 434 23.16 14.23 25.55
C PRO A 434 22.22 15.37 25.15
N ILE A 435 21.59 16.00 26.14
CA ILE A 435 20.78 17.22 25.96
C ILE A 435 21.66 18.41 25.54
N GLY A 436 21.15 19.29 24.68
CA GLY A 436 21.88 20.47 24.22
C GLY A 436 22.97 20.17 23.17
N PRO A 437 24.04 21.00 23.12
CA PRO A 437 24.35 22.13 23.99
C PRO A 437 23.49 23.39 23.81
N SER A 438 22.70 23.53 22.74
CA SER A 438 21.92 24.77 22.56
C SER A 438 20.95 25.02 23.71
N GLU A 439 20.77 26.30 24.08
CA GLU A 439 19.83 26.71 25.13
C GLU A 439 18.39 26.24 24.85
N LYS A 440 18.00 26.21 23.57
CA LYS A 440 16.68 25.76 23.13
C LYS A 440 16.50 24.26 23.38
N ALA A 441 17.49 23.44 23.05
CA ALA A 441 17.46 22.00 23.26
C ALA A 441 17.56 21.65 24.77
N LYS A 442 18.37 22.38 25.55
CA LYS A 442 18.44 22.27 27.02
C LYS A 442 17.10 22.51 27.70
N LYS A 443 16.41 23.61 27.36
CA LYS A 443 15.08 23.92 27.92
C LYS A 443 14.03 22.86 27.63
N ARG A 444 14.18 22.12 26.53
CA ARG A 444 13.25 21.08 26.05
C ARG A 444 13.65 19.66 26.42
N LEU A 445 14.79 19.49 27.10
CA LEU A 445 15.35 18.19 27.46
C LEU A 445 15.57 17.27 26.24
N VAL A 446 16.08 17.84 25.15
CA VAL A 446 16.38 17.13 23.90
C VAL A 446 17.81 17.43 23.44
N CYS A 447 18.36 16.61 22.54
CA CYS A 447 19.60 16.95 21.81
C CYS A 447 19.29 17.91 20.66
N ASP A 448 20.30 18.65 20.19
CA ASP A 448 20.15 19.61 19.10
C ASP A 448 19.62 18.99 17.80
N ILE A 449 20.00 17.74 17.49
CA ILE A 449 19.49 17.03 16.31
C ILE A 449 17.97 16.80 16.43
N CYS A 450 17.49 16.32 17.57
CA CYS A 450 16.04 16.11 17.78
C CYS A 450 15.27 17.43 17.85
N GLU A 451 15.89 18.51 18.34
CA GLU A 451 15.32 19.86 18.34
C GLU A 451 15.07 20.35 16.90
N GLN A 452 16.12 20.30 16.07
CA GLN A 452 16.08 20.75 14.68
C GLN A 452 14.99 20.00 13.89
N ARG A 453 14.97 18.66 13.99
CA ARG A 453 13.98 17.79 13.31
C ARG A 453 12.52 18.19 13.55
N ARG A 454 12.21 18.78 14.72
CA ARG A 454 10.86 19.23 15.08
C ARG A 454 10.55 20.63 14.56
N ALA A 455 11.51 21.55 14.67
CA ALA A 455 11.35 22.95 14.30
C ALA A 455 11.04 23.10 12.80
N ASP A 456 11.80 22.39 11.95
CA ASP A 456 11.65 22.46 10.49
C ASP A 456 10.23 22.08 10.03
N ARG A 457 9.60 21.10 10.71
CA ARG A 457 8.24 20.64 10.39
C ARG A 457 7.16 21.62 10.76
N ALA A 458 7.26 22.24 11.94
CA ALA A 458 6.28 23.22 12.38
C ALA A 458 6.37 24.50 11.52
N GLN A 459 7.57 24.87 11.11
CA GLN A 459 7.81 25.93 10.15
C GLN A 459 7.14 25.63 8.81
N GLU A 460 7.48 24.51 8.19
CA GLU A 460 6.94 24.11 6.88
C GLU A 460 5.40 24.02 6.90
N TRP A 461 4.82 23.49 7.99
CA TRP A 461 3.37 23.50 8.18
C TRP A 461 2.78 24.92 8.21
N ALA A 462 3.38 25.83 8.97
CA ALA A 462 2.88 27.20 9.14
C ALA A 462 3.03 28.06 7.88
N THR A 463 4.04 27.80 7.05
CA THR A 463 4.38 28.63 5.89
C THR A 463 3.92 28.06 4.55
N GLU A 464 3.96 26.73 4.36
CA GLU A 464 3.79 26.09 3.05
C GLU A 464 2.67 25.04 3.00
N ARG A 465 2.34 24.42 4.14
CA ARG A 465 1.49 23.22 4.18
C ARG A 465 0.24 23.35 5.04
N LEU A 466 -0.43 24.51 4.97
CA LEU A 466 -1.69 24.75 5.67
C LEU A 466 -2.86 23.87 5.16
N PHE A 467 -2.74 23.16 4.04
CA PHE A 467 -3.77 22.23 3.57
C PHE A 467 -3.75 20.85 4.28
N THR A 468 -2.77 20.61 5.17
CA THR A 468 -2.64 19.38 5.97
C THR A 468 -2.46 19.71 7.45
N THR A 469 -2.28 18.70 8.30
CA THR A 469 -2.03 18.85 9.73
C THR A 469 -0.90 17.94 10.22
N ILE A 470 -0.19 18.41 11.24
CA ILE A 470 0.79 17.63 12.03
C ILE A 470 0.38 17.57 13.51
N TRP A 471 -0.83 18.02 13.84
CA TRP A 471 -1.32 18.21 15.20
C TRP A 471 -2.45 17.22 15.51
N MET A 472 -2.24 16.37 16.51
CA MET A 472 -3.27 15.41 16.93
C MET A 472 -4.58 16.10 17.37
N ASP A 473 -4.48 17.31 17.92
CA ASP A 473 -5.63 18.14 18.30
C ASP A 473 -6.48 18.59 17.11
N GLU A 474 -5.91 18.69 15.91
CA GLU A 474 -6.65 19.01 14.68
C GLU A 474 -7.30 17.79 14.04
N VAL A 475 -6.78 16.58 14.31
CA VAL A 475 -7.38 15.30 13.90
C VAL A 475 -8.56 14.93 14.79
N ALA A 476 -8.55 15.37 16.05
CA ALA A 476 -9.60 15.03 17.00
C ALA A 476 -11.00 15.43 16.50
N ASP A 477 -11.95 14.51 16.66
CA ASP A 477 -13.35 14.79 16.40
C ASP A 477 -13.90 15.83 17.40
N ILE A 478 -15.18 16.20 17.25
CA ILE A 478 -15.81 17.20 18.12
C ILE A 478 -15.77 16.82 19.61
N ASN A 479 -15.66 15.53 19.93
CA ASN A 479 -15.59 15.01 21.30
C ASN A 479 -14.15 14.88 21.83
N GLY A 480 -13.15 15.35 21.07
CA GLY A 480 -11.75 15.28 21.48
C GLY A 480 -11.12 13.90 21.24
N ARG A 481 -11.69 13.09 20.34
CA ARG A 481 -11.28 11.68 20.15
C ARG A 481 -10.62 11.45 18.81
N VAL A 482 -9.62 10.59 18.81
CA VAL A 482 -8.87 10.16 17.63
C VAL A 482 -8.93 8.64 17.48
N ALA A 483 -8.70 8.15 16.28
CA ALA A 483 -8.49 6.74 16.02
C ALA A 483 -7.19 6.56 15.22
N LEU A 484 -6.32 5.66 15.68
CA LEU A 484 -5.28 5.09 14.83
C LEU A 484 -5.89 3.92 14.07
N LEU A 485 -6.01 4.10 12.76
CA LEU A 485 -6.40 3.07 11.82
C LEU A 485 -5.17 2.29 11.37
N THR A 486 -5.22 0.97 11.51
CA THR A 486 -4.21 0.04 11.05
C THR A 486 -4.76 -0.84 9.94
N GLY A 487 -3.96 -1.11 8.91
CA GLY A 487 -4.31 -2.03 7.84
C GLY A 487 -3.14 -2.93 7.48
N GLN A 488 -3.41 -4.20 7.17
CA GLN A 488 -2.38 -5.14 6.77
C GLN A 488 -2.88 -6.12 5.69
N PHE A 489 -2.14 -6.24 4.59
CA PHE A 489 -2.26 -7.38 3.67
C PHE A 489 -1.33 -8.51 4.11
N ASP A 490 -1.84 -9.75 4.14
CA ASP A 490 -0.97 -10.92 4.23
C ASP A 490 -0.41 -11.29 2.85
N LEU A 491 0.83 -10.85 2.61
CA LEU A 491 1.57 -11.14 1.39
C LEU A 491 2.56 -12.30 1.53
N THR A 492 2.60 -13.02 2.65
CA THR A 492 3.62 -14.08 2.89
C THR A 492 3.66 -15.12 1.76
N HIS A 493 2.54 -15.77 1.47
CA HIS A 493 2.49 -16.78 0.41
C HIS A 493 2.37 -16.19 -1.01
N TRP A 494 2.18 -14.87 -1.13
CA TRP A 494 2.23 -14.18 -2.42
C TRP A 494 3.67 -13.83 -2.81
N LEU A 495 4.48 -13.36 -1.87
CA LEU A 495 5.89 -13.01 -2.10
C LEU A 495 6.80 -14.25 -2.16
N ASP A 496 6.47 -15.35 -1.49
CA ASP A 496 7.20 -16.63 -1.67
C ASP A 496 6.87 -17.32 -3.01
N GLY A 497 5.83 -16.85 -3.71
CA GLY A 497 5.40 -17.35 -5.00
C GLY A 497 4.44 -18.55 -4.96
N THR A 498 4.13 -19.11 -3.79
CA THR A 498 3.20 -20.24 -3.62
C THR A 498 1.83 -19.90 -4.16
N LEU A 499 1.26 -18.76 -3.76
CA LEU A 499 -0.06 -18.33 -4.21
C LEU A 499 -0.07 -17.80 -5.66
N VAL A 500 1.07 -17.35 -6.19
CA VAL A 500 1.18 -17.04 -7.62
C VAL A 500 0.88 -18.27 -8.47
N ARG A 501 1.31 -19.46 -8.02
CA ARG A 501 1.04 -20.73 -8.70
C ARG A 501 -0.44 -21.17 -8.63
N THR A 502 -1.29 -20.44 -7.90
CA THR A 502 -2.75 -20.66 -7.93
C THR A 502 -3.48 -19.85 -9.00
N LEU A 503 -2.77 -19.03 -9.77
CA LEU A 503 -3.34 -18.30 -10.90
C LEU A 503 -3.24 -19.17 -12.15
N ALA A 504 -4.38 -19.38 -12.82
CA ALA A 504 -4.44 -20.24 -13.99
C ALA A 504 -3.94 -19.52 -15.25
N VAL A 505 -3.25 -20.25 -16.12
CA VAL A 505 -3.00 -19.87 -17.51
C VAL A 505 -3.74 -20.87 -18.39
N ARG A 506 -4.85 -20.44 -19.01
CA ARG A 506 -5.72 -21.31 -19.81
C ARG A 506 -6.29 -20.55 -21.00
N ASN A 507 -6.56 -21.27 -22.08
CA ASN A 507 -7.36 -20.77 -23.19
C ASN A 507 -8.85 -20.60 -22.80
N PRO A 508 -9.43 -19.40 -22.90
CA PRO A 508 -10.87 -19.18 -22.69
C PRO A 508 -11.77 -20.01 -23.62
N ALA A 509 -11.33 -20.33 -24.85
CA ALA A 509 -12.08 -21.15 -25.79
C ALA A 509 -12.20 -22.61 -25.33
N ASN A 510 -11.23 -23.11 -24.55
CA ASN A 510 -11.21 -24.47 -24.01
C ASN A 510 -12.00 -24.60 -22.70
N VAL A 511 -12.62 -23.52 -22.18
CA VAL A 511 -13.33 -23.54 -20.89
C VAL A 511 -14.50 -24.54 -20.86
N ASN A 512 -15.14 -24.75 -22.02
CA ASN A 512 -16.27 -25.66 -22.16
C ASN A 512 -15.89 -27.05 -22.71
N ASP A 513 -14.61 -27.27 -23.05
CA ASP A 513 -14.13 -28.54 -23.59
C ASP A 513 -13.91 -29.55 -22.43
N PRO A 514 -14.70 -30.63 -22.36
CA PRO A 514 -14.60 -31.61 -21.28
C PRO A 514 -13.34 -32.48 -21.34
N GLU A 515 -12.68 -32.57 -22.50
CA GLU A 515 -11.42 -33.32 -22.68
C GLU A 515 -10.19 -32.49 -22.32
N LYS A 516 -10.31 -31.15 -22.28
CA LYS A 516 -9.22 -30.23 -21.93
C LYS A 516 -9.40 -29.65 -20.53
N LYS A 517 -9.21 -30.47 -19.50
CA LYS A 517 -9.19 -30.05 -18.08
C LYS A 517 -7.96 -29.18 -17.76
N ALA A 518 -8.02 -27.90 -18.14
CA ALA A 518 -6.96 -26.90 -18.03
C ALA A 518 -5.67 -27.25 -18.78
N ASP A 519 -5.10 -26.29 -19.50
CA ASP A 519 -3.82 -26.45 -20.19
C ASP A 519 -2.68 -26.40 -19.16
N ALA A 520 -2.62 -27.31 -18.18
CA ALA A 520 -1.54 -27.66 -17.24
C ALA A 520 -0.64 -26.56 -16.60
N VAL A 521 -0.89 -25.25 -16.77
CA VAL A 521 0.10 -24.21 -16.48
C VAL A 521 -0.40 -23.24 -15.41
N ALA A 522 0.20 -23.35 -14.22
CA ALA A 522 0.19 -22.32 -13.20
C ALA A 522 1.07 -21.13 -13.62
N LYS A 523 0.74 -19.90 -13.18
CA LYS A 523 1.67 -18.78 -13.33
C LYS A 523 2.95 -19.04 -12.53
N ASN A 524 4.08 -18.63 -13.07
CA ASN A 524 5.35 -18.69 -12.36
C ASN A 524 5.55 -17.44 -11.48
N PRO A 525 6.21 -17.53 -10.32
CA PRO A 525 6.56 -16.37 -9.52
C PRO A 525 7.77 -15.63 -10.12
N SER A 526 7.56 -14.95 -11.24
CA SER A 526 8.63 -14.14 -11.84
C SER A 526 8.88 -12.88 -11.02
N PHE A 527 10.11 -12.39 -11.14
CA PHE A 527 10.52 -11.12 -10.57
C PHE A 527 9.55 -9.97 -10.88
N ALA A 528 9.21 -9.77 -12.16
CA ALA A 528 8.32 -8.69 -12.57
C ALA A 528 6.94 -8.84 -11.93
N ARG A 529 6.45 -10.07 -11.77
CA ARG A 529 5.15 -10.36 -11.17
C ARG A 529 5.15 -10.10 -9.65
N LEU A 530 6.17 -10.54 -8.94
CA LEU A 530 6.32 -10.21 -7.51
C LEU A 530 6.43 -8.70 -7.29
N ARG A 531 7.15 -8.02 -8.19
CA ARG A 531 7.22 -6.57 -8.18
C ARG A 531 5.83 -5.94 -8.32
N ARG A 532 5.03 -6.41 -9.28
CA ARG A 532 3.65 -5.95 -9.47
C ARG A 532 2.76 -6.22 -8.25
N ILE A 533 2.96 -7.32 -7.51
CA ILE A 533 2.17 -7.65 -6.31
C ILE A 533 2.34 -6.57 -5.23
N TRP A 534 3.59 -6.24 -4.89
CA TRP A 534 3.86 -5.23 -3.85
C TRP A 534 3.54 -3.81 -4.34
N GLU A 535 3.77 -3.50 -5.62
CA GLU A 535 3.38 -2.21 -6.19
C GLU A 535 1.85 -2.02 -6.19
N THR A 536 1.08 -3.07 -6.49
CA THR A 536 -0.39 -3.02 -6.49
C THR A 536 -0.93 -2.79 -5.08
N THR A 537 -0.41 -3.50 -4.08
CA THR A 537 -0.85 -3.31 -2.68
C THR A 537 -0.36 -2.00 -2.07
N ARG A 538 0.85 -1.55 -2.41
CA ARG A 538 1.32 -0.22 -2.02
C ARG A 538 0.46 0.88 -2.63
N LYS A 539 0.15 0.76 -3.93
CA LYS A 539 -0.73 1.70 -4.63
C LYS A 539 -2.13 1.72 -4.02
N PHE A 540 -2.66 0.55 -3.63
CA PHE A 540 -3.92 0.46 -2.91
C PHE A 540 -3.91 1.37 -1.67
N TRP A 541 -2.88 1.25 -0.82
CA TRP A 541 -2.76 2.08 0.38
C TRP A 541 -2.50 3.57 0.08
N GLN A 542 -1.70 3.87 -0.93
CA GLN A 542 -1.45 5.26 -1.36
C GLN A 542 -2.72 5.95 -1.86
N GLU A 543 -3.63 5.22 -2.51
CA GLU A 543 -4.94 5.74 -2.92
C GLU A 543 -5.91 5.87 -1.73
N ILE A 544 -5.79 5.01 -0.71
CA ILE A 544 -6.54 5.15 0.56
C ILE A 544 -6.12 6.43 1.29
N LEU A 545 -4.83 6.57 1.60
CA LEU A 545 -4.25 7.79 2.15
C LEU A 545 -2.72 7.74 1.98
N PRO A 546 -2.12 8.65 1.20
CA PRO A 546 -0.68 8.62 0.97
C PRO A 546 0.11 9.14 2.18
N ALA A 547 1.25 8.50 2.48
CA ALA A 547 2.16 8.91 3.55
C ALA A 547 3.29 9.85 3.11
N GLY A 548 3.40 10.15 1.81
CA GLY A 548 4.39 11.07 1.27
C GLY A 548 4.03 12.54 1.54
N GLU A 549 5.02 13.33 1.94
CA GLU A 549 4.86 14.73 2.30
C GLU A 549 4.40 15.66 1.17
N GLU A 550 4.70 15.32 -0.08
CA GLU A 550 4.30 16.09 -1.26
C GLU A 550 2.85 15.85 -1.67
N GLN A 551 2.16 14.88 -1.06
CA GLN A 551 0.85 14.43 -1.51
C GLN A 551 -0.26 15.08 -0.69
N ASN A 552 -1.22 15.70 -1.38
CA ASN A 552 -2.38 16.32 -0.74
C ASN A 552 -3.37 15.24 -0.29
N PRO A 553 -3.60 15.05 1.03
CA PRO A 553 -4.51 14.01 1.53
C PRO A 553 -5.96 14.23 1.08
N ARG A 554 -6.35 15.45 0.68
CA ARG A 554 -7.70 15.79 0.20
C ARG A 554 -8.16 14.93 -0.99
N ASN A 555 -7.24 14.54 -1.88
CA ASN A 555 -7.57 13.78 -3.09
C ASN A 555 -7.53 12.25 -2.87
N SER A 556 -7.35 11.80 -1.64
CA SER A 556 -7.38 10.38 -1.28
C SER A 556 -8.79 9.95 -0.89
N ILE A 557 -9.06 8.64 -0.93
CA ILE A 557 -10.34 8.09 -0.49
C ILE A 557 -10.63 8.46 0.97
N THR A 558 -9.61 8.45 1.84
CA THR A 558 -9.76 8.88 3.23
C THR A 558 -10.06 10.37 3.32
N GLY A 559 -9.44 11.21 2.50
CA GLY A 559 -9.72 12.66 2.47
C GLY A 559 -11.14 12.98 2.02
N GLU A 560 -11.61 12.32 0.97
CA GLU A 560 -13.00 12.42 0.50
C GLU A 560 -13.99 11.91 1.53
N THR A 561 -13.62 10.85 2.26
CA THR A 561 -14.46 10.25 3.31
C THR A 561 -14.52 11.11 4.56
N VAL A 562 -13.39 11.65 5.03
CA VAL A 562 -13.31 12.42 6.28
C VAL A 562 -13.86 13.83 6.10
N GLY A 563 -13.65 14.45 4.93
CA GLY A 563 -14.02 15.82 4.64
C GLY A 563 -12.92 16.83 5.00
N GLN A 564 -13.26 18.11 4.93
CA GLN A 564 -12.34 19.22 5.22
C GLN A 564 -12.71 19.90 6.54
N ALA A 565 -11.69 20.33 7.27
CA ALA A 565 -11.77 21.11 8.50
C ALA A 565 -11.18 22.52 8.27
N GLY A 566 -11.38 23.40 9.25
CA GLY A 566 -10.98 24.81 9.20
C GLY A 566 -12.16 25.76 8.95
N PRO A 567 -11.89 27.04 8.62
CA PRO A 567 -10.56 27.65 8.50
C PRO A 567 -9.82 27.74 9.84
N ARG A 568 -8.48 27.87 9.78
CA ARG A 568 -7.66 28.25 10.94
C ARG A 568 -7.81 29.74 11.22
N LEU A 569 -7.53 30.13 12.47
CA LEU A 569 -7.52 31.52 12.88
C LEU A 569 -6.07 32.00 13.09
N ALA A 570 -5.81 33.20 12.61
CA ALA A 570 -4.63 34.01 12.93
C ALA A 570 -5.01 34.98 14.06
N ILE A 571 -4.21 34.99 15.11
CA ILE A 571 -4.41 35.79 16.32
C ILE A 571 -3.20 36.70 16.46
N GLN A 572 -3.40 37.99 16.28
CA GLN A 572 -2.40 39.04 16.48
C GLN A 572 -2.77 39.85 17.73
N GLY A 573 -1.77 40.48 18.35
CA GLY A 573 -1.99 41.31 19.54
C GLY A 573 -0.68 41.76 20.16
N THR A 574 -0.78 42.50 21.26
CA THR A 574 0.37 43.02 22.02
C THR A 574 0.86 41.96 23.01
N LEU A 575 2.10 41.49 22.84
CA LEU A 575 2.72 40.50 23.73
C LEU A 575 3.28 41.16 25.01
N LYS A 576 2.97 40.57 26.16
CA LYS A 576 3.49 40.95 27.48
C LYS A 576 4.25 39.76 28.10
N PRO A 577 5.54 39.58 27.78
CA PRO A 577 6.30 38.43 28.25
C PRO A 577 6.63 38.51 29.75
N LYS A 578 6.73 37.36 30.41
CA LYS A 578 7.34 37.27 31.75
C LYS A 578 8.86 37.45 31.62
N LYS A 579 9.45 38.31 32.46
CA LYS A 579 10.88 38.74 32.50
C LYS A 579 11.86 37.80 31.77
N GLY A 580 12.54 38.31 30.72
CA GLY A 580 13.71 37.69 30.08
C GLY A 580 13.55 37.29 28.60
N ALA A 581 12.33 37.06 28.12
CA ALA A 581 12.05 36.81 26.69
C ALA A 581 11.34 38.02 26.05
N VAL A 582 11.61 38.30 24.77
CA VAL A 582 10.97 39.41 24.03
C VAL A 582 9.82 38.91 23.15
N LYS A 583 9.96 37.74 22.54
CA LYS A 583 8.96 37.09 21.67
C LYS A 583 8.88 35.57 21.92
N PRO A 584 7.75 34.92 21.59
CA PRO A 584 7.67 33.46 21.60
C PRO A 584 8.67 32.85 20.62
N GLY A 585 9.07 31.61 20.84
CA GLY A 585 10.01 30.92 19.97
C GLY A 585 9.42 30.68 18.57
N PRO A 586 10.21 30.83 17.49
CA PRO A 586 9.71 30.65 16.13
C PRO A 586 9.16 29.24 15.92
N TYR A 587 7.95 29.18 15.36
CA TYR A 587 7.20 27.96 15.04
C TYR A 587 7.04 27.00 16.23
N HIS A 588 7.01 27.56 17.43
CA HIS A 588 6.77 26.80 18.65
C HIS A 588 5.26 26.75 18.95
N ALA A 589 4.79 25.57 19.34
CA ALA A 589 3.47 25.37 19.92
C ALA A 589 3.34 25.98 21.32
N TYR A 590 2.24 26.69 21.55
CA TYR A 590 1.81 27.28 22.80
C TYR A 590 0.32 26.96 23.04
N SER A 591 -0.15 27.23 24.25
CA SER A 591 -1.58 27.26 24.57
C SER A 591 -2.01 28.67 24.93
N LEU A 592 -3.10 29.14 24.33
CA LEU A 592 -3.83 30.31 24.84
C LEU A 592 -4.89 29.84 25.82
N VAL A 593 -4.85 30.34 27.05
CA VAL A 593 -5.84 30.02 28.08
C VAL A 593 -7.03 30.96 27.91
N LEU A 594 -8.17 30.41 27.49
CA LEU A 594 -9.43 31.13 27.35
C LEU A 594 -10.02 31.43 28.74
N SER A 595 -10.93 32.40 28.83
CA SER A 595 -11.54 32.86 30.10
C SER A 595 -12.24 31.76 30.91
N SER A 596 -12.67 30.69 30.24
CA SER A 596 -13.25 29.49 30.86
C SER A 596 -12.21 28.51 31.45
N GLY A 597 -10.92 28.76 31.26
CA GLY A 597 -9.82 27.84 31.57
C GLY A 597 -9.53 26.80 30.48
N VAL A 598 -10.27 26.80 29.37
CA VAL A 598 -10.01 25.92 28.22
C VAL A 598 -8.74 26.39 27.49
N ARG A 599 -7.86 25.46 27.17
CA ARG A 599 -6.62 25.71 26.42
C ARG A 599 -6.84 25.54 24.92
N LEU A 600 -6.51 26.58 24.15
CA LEU A 600 -6.47 26.56 22.69
C LEU A 600 -5.03 26.40 22.22
N GLY A 601 -4.70 25.27 21.58
CA GLY A 601 -3.40 25.05 20.98
C GLY A 601 -3.15 26.01 19.81
N VAL A 602 -2.00 26.68 19.83
CA VAL A 602 -1.56 27.64 18.80
C VAL A 602 -0.09 27.47 18.49
N VAL A 603 0.37 27.99 17.35
CA VAL A 603 1.78 28.03 16.95
C VAL A 603 2.18 29.46 16.64
N TRP A 604 3.35 29.88 17.12
CA TRP A 604 3.87 31.22 16.84
C TRP A 604 4.53 31.29 15.45
N ASP A 605 3.91 32.03 14.53
CA ASP A 605 4.43 32.38 13.22
C ASP A 605 5.17 33.72 13.33
N GLU A 606 6.49 33.64 13.53
CA GLU A 606 7.34 34.81 13.76
C GLU A 606 7.36 35.76 12.56
N GLN A 607 7.31 35.22 11.33
CA GLN A 607 7.38 36.03 10.11
C GLN A 607 6.20 36.99 9.97
N ASN A 608 5.01 36.57 10.42
CA ASN A 608 3.79 37.37 10.38
C ASN A 608 3.36 37.92 11.75
N GLU A 609 4.20 37.73 12.77
CA GLU A 609 3.99 38.13 14.17
C GLU A 609 2.59 37.77 14.69
N ARG A 610 2.21 36.50 14.52
CA ARG A 610 0.86 36.01 14.87
C ARG A 610 0.90 34.60 15.43
N PHE A 611 -0.14 34.25 16.19
CA PHE A 611 -0.44 32.87 16.53
C PHE A 611 -1.38 32.25 15.50
N LEU A 612 -1.08 31.04 15.03
CA LEU A 612 -1.95 30.22 14.19
C LEU A 612 -2.60 29.13 15.05
N THR A 613 -3.91 28.94 14.95
CA THR A 613 -4.58 27.84 15.66
C THR A 613 -4.12 26.48 15.14
N ALA A 614 -3.83 25.56 16.07
CA ALA A 614 -3.34 24.21 15.82
C ALA A 614 -4.20 23.15 16.54
N ALA A 615 -5.53 23.38 16.57
CA ALA A 615 -6.50 22.51 17.22
C ALA A 615 -7.84 22.53 16.49
N SER A 616 -8.63 21.46 16.64
CA SER A 616 -10.01 21.37 16.15
C SER A 616 -10.89 22.43 16.83
N LEU A 617 -11.19 23.52 16.12
CA LEU A 617 -11.96 24.64 16.67
C LEU A 617 -13.40 24.24 17.05
N ALA A 618 -13.97 23.25 16.36
CA ALA A 618 -15.27 22.68 16.74
C ALA A 618 -15.20 21.93 18.08
N CYS A 619 -14.13 21.17 18.32
CA CYS A 619 -13.90 20.52 19.61
C CYS A 619 -13.69 21.56 20.72
N VAL A 620 -12.85 22.58 20.49
CA VAL A 620 -12.61 23.64 21.48
C VAL A 620 -13.91 24.39 21.79
N ALA A 621 -14.74 24.72 20.78
CA ALA A 621 -16.02 25.38 20.99
C ALA A 621 -16.95 24.53 21.86
N ARG A 622 -17.02 23.21 21.61
CA ARG A 622 -17.78 22.28 22.46
C ARG A 622 -17.27 22.27 23.91
N LEU A 623 -15.95 22.31 24.12
CA LEU A 623 -15.34 22.39 25.46
C LEU A 623 -15.68 23.71 26.18
N LEU A 624 -15.99 24.78 25.44
CA LEU A 624 -16.51 26.03 26.00
C LEU A 624 -18.01 25.96 26.38
N GLY A 625 -18.66 24.81 26.18
CA GLY A 625 -20.10 24.64 26.43
C GLY A 625 -20.99 25.08 25.26
N GLU A 626 -20.42 25.41 24.10
CA GLU A 626 -21.20 25.73 22.91
C GLU A 626 -21.84 24.47 22.31
N SER A 627 -23.13 24.57 21.96
CA SER A 627 -23.86 23.47 21.35
C SER A 627 -23.62 23.42 19.84
N PRO A 628 -23.19 22.28 19.26
CA PRO A 628 -22.97 22.17 17.83
C PRO A 628 -24.28 22.35 17.06
N PRO A 629 -24.20 22.80 15.80
CA PRO A 629 -25.37 22.83 14.94
C PRO A 629 -25.95 21.43 14.76
N GLY A 630 -27.27 21.29 14.82
CA GLY A 630 -27.94 20.05 14.41
C GLY A 630 -27.84 19.81 12.90
N ARG A 631 -27.98 18.56 12.46
CA ARG A 631 -28.00 18.17 11.05
C ARG A 631 -29.28 18.68 10.37
N ARG A 632 -29.16 19.23 9.16
CA ARG A 632 -30.31 19.68 8.36
C ARG A 632 -30.94 18.49 7.60
N ASN A 633 -32.22 18.62 7.24
CA ASN A 633 -32.89 17.61 6.41
C ASN A 633 -32.17 17.46 5.06
N HIS A 634 -31.91 16.22 4.65
CA HIS A 634 -31.21 15.87 3.42
C HIS A 634 -29.77 16.39 3.29
N GLU A 635 -29.17 16.88 4.38
CA GLU A 635 -27.76 17.29 4.40
C GLU A 635 -26.85 16.06 4.42
N ASP A 636 -26.05 15.92 3.37
CA ASP A 636 -25.02 14.89 3.32
C ASP A 636 -23.96 15.15 4.40
N GLU A 637 -23.19 14.11 4.68
CA GLU A 637 -22.22 14.13 5.78
C GLU A 637 -21.10 15.16 5.58
N LEU A 638 -20.63 15.36 4.35
CA LEU A 638 -19.52 16.29 4.09
C LEU A 638 -19.98 17.74 4.25
N SER A 639 -21.18 18.06 3.77
CA SER A 639 -21.81 19.36 3.99
C SER A 639 -21.99 19.67 5.48
N TYR A 640 -22.42 18.68 6.27
CA TYR A 640 -22.54 18.81 7.72
C TYR A 640 -21.18 19.08 8.38
N GLN A 641 -20.14 18.30 8.03
CA GLN A 641 -18.80 18.48 8.59
C GLN A 641 -18.24 19.87 8.28
N GLN A 642 -18.38 20.33 7.03
CA GLN A 642 -17.94 21.67 6.65
C GLN A 642 -18.60 22.74 7.53
N ARG A 643 -19.93 22.70 7.66
CA ARG A 643 -20.69 23.65 8.48
C ARG A 643 -20.34 23.57 9.97
N LEU A 644 -20.04 22.37 10.48
CA LEU A 644 -19.60 22.17 11.86
C LEU A 644 -18.25 22.85 12.11
N HIS A 645 -17.30 22.75 11.18
CA HIS A 645 -16.00 23.40 11.32
C HIS A 645 -16.06 24.92 11.17
N GLU A 646 -16.87 25.43 10.23
CA GLU A 646 -17.15 26.87 10.09
C GLU A 646 -17.79 27.44 11.37
N TRP A 647 -18.75 26.73 11.94
CA TRP A 647 -19.34 27.08 13.25
C TRP A 647 -18.28 27.14 14.34
N GLY A 648 -17.42 26.12 14.44
CA GLY A 648 -16.35 26.08 15.44
C GLY A 648 -15.42 27.28 15.33
N ALA A 649 -14.97 27.60 14.11
CA ALA A 649 -14.12 28.77 13.85
C ALA A 649 -14.81 30.08 14.29
N GLN A 650 -16.08 30.26 13.94
CA GLN A 650 -16.85 31.46 14.30
C GLN A 650 -17.03 31.59 15.82
N LYS A 651 -17.27 30.47 16.53
CA LYS A 651 -17.41 30.46 17.99
C LYS A 651 -16.11 30.81 18.69
N ILE A 652 -14.99 30.22 18.27
CA ILE A 652 -13.68 30.54 18.86
C ILE A 652 -13.28 31.99 18.56
N LYS A 653 -13.50 32.49 17.35
CA LYS A 653 -13.28 33.89 17.00
C LYS A 653 -14.05 34.84 17.91
N ASN A 654 -15.28 34.48 18.29
CA ASN A 654 -16.10 35.27 19.21
C ASN A 654 -15.71 35.13 20.70
N ALA A 655 -15.00 34.05 21.08
CA ALA A 655 -14.52 33.84 22.45
C ALA A 655 -13.19 34.58 22.71
N LEU A 656 -12.42 34.88 21.66
CA LEU A 656 -11.14 35.59 21.74
C LEU A 656 -11.35 37.11 21.85
N LYS A 657 -11.74 37.60 23.03
CA LYS A 657 -12.12 39.02 23.26
C LYS A 657 -11.31 39.76 24.33
N GLU A 658 -10.51 39.05 25.12
CA GLU A 658 -9.86 39.58 26.33
C GLU A 658 -8.34 39.37 26.31
N THR A 659 -7.67 39.78 27.38
CA THR A 659 -6.28 39.41 27.66
C THR A 659 -6.21 37.91 27.89
N LEU A 660 -5.32 37.20 27.18
CA LEU A 660 -5.16 35.76 27.31
C LEU A 660 -3.77 35.42 27.84
N ALA A 661 -3.70 34.47 28.77
CA ALA A 661 -2.44 33.89 29.18
C ALA A 661 -1.88 32.98 28.08
N ILE A 662 -0.58 33.11 27.84
CA ILE A 662 0.20 32.24 26.96
C ILE A 662 0.95 31.25 27.85
N GLU A 663 0.68 29.97 27.64
CA GLU A 663 1.34 28.86 28.33
C GLU A 663 2.18 28.06 27.34
N GLU A 664 3.41 27.72 27.74
CA GLU A 664 4.29 26.80 27.03
C GLU A 664 4.05 25.37 27.55
N PRO A 665 3.67 24.41 26.69
CA PRO A 665 3.36 23.05 27.10
C PRO A 665 4.55 22.39 27.81
N ALA A 666 4.38 21.95 29.05
CA ALA A 666 5.41 21.21 29.77
C ALA A 666 5.13 19.71 29.65
N GLY A 667 5.89 18.98 28.82
CA GLY A 667 5.61 17.58 28.47
C GLY A 667 5.26 16.67 29.66
N TYR A 668 5.98 16.79 30.78
CA TYR A 668 5.59 16.24 32.08
C TYR A 668 5.68 17.37 33.12
N GLY A 669 4.55 18.00 33.46
CA GLY A 669 4.47 19.07 34.44
C GLY A 669 3.27 20.00 34.20
N ALA A 670 3.12 21.02 35.06
CA ALA A 670 2.21 22.12 34.78
C ALA A 670 2.80 22.99 33.66
N ASP A 671 1.96 23.40 32.70
CA ASP A 671 2.39 24.27 31.62
C ASP A 671 3.05 25.55 32.17
N LYS A 672 4.12 25.98 31.52
CA LYS A 672 4.90 27.12 31.98
C LYS A 672 4.26 28.41 31.46
N PHE A 673 3.80 29.25 32.37
CA PHE A 673 3.33 30.59 32.01
C PHE A 673 4.46 31.39 31.34
N TRP A 674 4.26 31.72 30.07
CA TRP A 674 5.20 32.45 29.23
C TRP A 674 4.96 33.96 29.32
N GLY A 675 3.71 34.39 29.32
CA GLY A 675 3.30 35.79 29.31
C GLY A 675 1.82 35.95 28.96
N GLU A 676 1.43 37.14 28.55
CA GLU A 676 0.05 37.45 28.12
C GLU A 676 0.04 38.03 26.71
N ILE A 677 -1.11 37.96 26.06
CA ILE A 677 -1.40 38.70 24.82
C ILE A 677 -2.66 39.54 25.02
N THR A 678 -2.58 40.82 24.65
CA THR A 678 -3.67 41.81 24.73
C THR A 678 -4.01 42.37 23.35
N ASP A 679 -5.06 43.19 23.26
CA ASP A 679 -5.42 43.92 22.02
C ASP A 679 -5.62 42.99 20.81
N LEU A 680 -6.38 41.91 21.02
CA LEU A 680 -6.47 40.81 20.08
C LEU A 680 -7.17 41.20 18.77
N HIS A 681 -6.52 40.87 17.66
CA HIS A 681 -7.07 40.90 16.32
C HIS A 681 -7.09 39.49 15.74
N VAL A 682 -8.29 38.94 15.56
CA VAL A 682 -8.49 37.58 15.10
C VAL A 682 -9.07 37.58 13.69
N LYS A 683 -8.39 36.90 12.76
CA LYS A 683 -8.80 36.76 11.37
C LYS A 683 -8.77 35.29 10.95
N GLU A 684 -9.62 34.92 10.01
CA GLU A 684 -9.49 33.63 9.34
C GLU A 684 -8.28 33.67 8.41
N VAL A 685 -7.52 32.58 8.37
CA VAL A 685 -6.38 32.45 7.47
C VAL A 685 -6.91 31.97 6.13
N GLN A 686 -6.59 32.72 5.07
CA GLN A 686 -6.97 32.36 3.71
C GLN A 686 -6.37 30.98 3.34
N ASP A 687 -7.13 30.17 2.61
CA ASP A 687 -6.72 28.85 2.11
C ASP A 687 -6.19 27.89 3.19
N SER A 688 -6.67 28.05 4.43
CA SER A 688 -6.27 27.25 5.59
C SER A 688 -7.23 26.10 5.92
N THR A 689 -8.07 25.71 4.97
CA THR A 689 -8.85 24.47 5.11
C THR A 689 -7.94 23.27 4.91
N TYR A 690 -8.15 22.22 5.69
CA TYR A 690 -7.25 21.07 5.73
C TYR A 690 -8.02 19.76 5.92
N THR A 691 -7.44 18.64 5.49
CA THR A 691 -7.96 17.32 5.83
C THR A 691 -7.50 16.93 7.23
N PRO A 692 -8.39 16.66 8.21
CA PRO A 692 -8.02 16.37 9.60
C PRO A 692 -7.52 14.92 9.76
N VAL A 693 -6.47 14.55 9.04
CA VAL A 693 -5.86 13.21 9.05
C VAL A 693 -4.34 13.32 9.07
N ILE A 694 -3.67 12.35 9.68
CA ILE A 694 -2.20 12.29 9.70
C ILE A 694 -1.78 10.91 9.20
N PRO A 695 -1.31 10.81 7.95
CA PRO A 695 -0.82 9.55 7.42
C PRO A 695 0.50 9.19 8.09
N ILE A 696 0.66 7.91 8.46
CA ILE A 696 1.87 7.38 9.09
C ILE A 696 2.57 6.42 8.12
N LEU A 697 1.95 5.31 7.71
CA LEU A 697 2.52 4.35 6.76
C LEU A 697 1.54 4.04 5.63
N ALA A 698 2.08 3.82 4.43
CA ALA A 698 1.36 3.33 3.25
C ALA A 698 2.32 2.44 2.44
N GLU A 699 2.80 1.37 3.08
CA GLU A 699 3.76 0.41 2.53
C GLU A 699 3.02 -0.84 2.00
N PRO A 700 3.66 -1.71 1.19
CA PRO A 700 2.96 -2.81 0.51
C PRO A 700 2.12 -3.70 1.43
N ARG A 701 2.63 -3.98 2.63
CA ARG A 701 1.93 -4.77 3.64
C ARG A 701 1.11 -3.89 4.56
N THR A 702 1.73 -2.85 5.11
CA THR A 702 1.23 -2.14 6.29
C THR A 702 0.75 -0.72 5.99
N PHE A 703 -0.40 -0.37 6.56
CA PHE A 703 -1.01 0.95 6.54
C PHE A 703 -1.27 1.45 7.96
N LEU A 704 -0.93 2.71 8.24
CA LEU A 704 -1.19 3.37 9.52
C LEU A 704 -1.60 4.82 9.27
N ALA A 705 -2.69 5.27 9.89
CA ALA A 705 -3.13 6.66 9.82
C ALA A 705 -3.89 7.08 11.08
N LEU A 706 -3.70 8.32 11.53
CA LEU A 706 -4.59 8.94 12.51
C LEU A 706 -5.74 9.62 11.78
N VAL A 707 -6.96 9.30 12.20
CA VAL A 707 -8.21 9.86 11.67
C VAL A 707 -9.12 10.31 12.82
N PRO A 708 -10.11 11.19 12.57
CA PRO A 708 -11.09 11.55 13.60
C PRO A 708 -11.90 10.30 14.01
N ALA A 709 -12.07 10.07 15.31
CA ALA A 709 -12.71 8.85 15.80
C ALA A 709 -14.13 8.64 15.23
N GLY A 710 -14.95 9.70 15.20
CA GLY A 710 -16.28 9.67 14.59
C GLY A 710 -16.32 9.37 13.08
N ARG A 711 -15.19 9.44 12.37
CA ARG A 711 -15.09 9.12 10.92
C ARG A 711 -14.39 7.80 10.63
N ALA A 712 -13.78 7.16 11.63
CA ALA A 712 -12.92 5.99 11.44
C ALA A 712 -13.64 4.80 10.76
N LEU A 713 -14.88 4.49 11.18
CA LEU A 713 -15.66 3.42 10.55
C LEU A 713 -16.04 3.71 9.10
N ALA A 714 -16.30 4.99 8.76
CA ALA A 714 -16.56 5.36 7.37
C ALA A 714 -15.33 5.10 6.49
N VAL A 715 -14.12 5.36 7.02
CA VAL A 715 -12.87 5.04 6.32
C VAL A 715 -12.69 3.53 6.19
N VAL A 716 -12.98 2.75 7.23
CA VAL A 716 -12.96 1.26 7.17
C VAL A 716 -13.88 0.73 6.08
N LYS A 717 -15.10 1.28 5.95
CA LYS A 717 -16.01 0.93 4.85
C LYS A 717 -15.40 1.25 3.50
N ALA A 718 -14.90 2.48 3.31
CA ALA A 718 -14.30 2.87 2.03
C ALA A 718 -13.12 1.95 1.65
N ILE A 719 -12.34 1.50 2.64
CA ILE A 719 -11.30 0.48 2.44
C ILE A 719 -11.90 -0.88 2.03
N LYS A 720 -12.91 -1.37 2.75
CA LYS A 720 -13.63 -2.62 2.42
C LYS A 720 -14.19 -2.58 1.00
N GLU A 721 -14.83 -1.49 0.60
CA GLU A 721 -15.40 -1.30 -0.73
C GLU A 721 -14.33 -1.37 -1.83
N LYS A 722 -13.21 -0.67 -1.65
CA LYS A 722 -12.07 -0.75 -2.57
C LYS A 722 -11.50 -2.16 -2.62
N TYR A 723 -11.35 -2.82 -1.48
CA TYR A 723 -10.82 -4.18 -1.37
C TYR A 723 -11.70 -5.20 -2.08
N GLU A 724 -13.03 -5.17 -1.88
CA GLU A 724 -13.96 -6.07 -2.56
C GLU A 724 -13.98 -5.84 -4.08
N ARG A 725 -13.87 -4.58 -4.51
CA ARG A 725 -13.85 -4.23 -5.94
C ARG A 725 -12.57 -4.69 -6.63
N GLU A 726 -11.40 -4.41 -6.06
CA GLU A 726 -10.11 -4.58 -6.74
C GLU A 726 -9.43 -5.92 -6.42
N MET A 727 -9.72 -6.52 -5.27
CA MET A 727 -9.15 -7.80 -4.83
C MET A 727 -10.20 -8.93 -4.83
N GLY A 728 -11.45 -8.64 -5.21
CA GLY A 728 -12.59 -9.57 -5.12
C GLY A 728 -12.37 -10.92 -5.80
N LYS A 729 -11.53 -11.01 -6.85
CA LYS A 729 -11.22 -12.27 -7.53
C LYS A 729 -10.30 -13.20 -6.73
N VAL A 730 -9.51 -12.67 -5.79
CA VAL A 730 -8.54 -13.44 -4.99
C VAL A 730 -8.75 -13.30 -3.48
N ARG A 731 -9.85 -12.65 -3.07
CA ARG A 731 -10.22 -12.36 -1.69
C ARG A 731 -10.09 -13.57 -0.75
N ASN A 732 -10.44 -14.76 -1.24
CA ASN A 732 -10.33 -16.01 -0.50
C ASN A 732 -8.92 -16.35 0.03
N ARG A 733 -7.87 -15.74 -0.52
CA ARG A 733 -6.45 -16.04 -0.21
C ARG A 733 -5.55 -14.80 -0.16
N LEU A 734 -6.14 -13.60 -0.07
CA LEU A 734 -5.43 -12.34 0.13
C LEU A 734 -6.17 -11.56 1.22
N PRO A 735 -6.13 -12.02 2.48
CA PRO A 735 -6.91 -11.39 3.55
C PRO A 735 -6.41 -9.98 3.82
N LEU A 736 -7.34 -9.12 4.22
CA LEU A 736 -7.08 -7.77 4.68
C LEU A 736 -7.48 -7.67 6.16
N ASN A 737 -6.51 -7.34 7.01
CA ASN A 737 -6.74 -7.16 8.44
C ASN A 737 -6.78 -5.68 8.78
N LEU A 738 -7.84 -5.24 9.43
CA LEU A 738 -8.05 -3.85 9.85
C LEU A 738 -8.14 -3.75 11.38
N GLY A 739 -7.60 -2.67 11.94
CA GLY A 739 -7.62 -2.42 13.37
C GLY A 739 -7.88 -0.95 13.67
N LEU A 740 -8.58 -0.68 14.77
CA LEU A 740 -8.92 0.67 15.23
C LEU A 740 -8.54 0.86 16.69
N VAL A 741 -7.52 1.67 16.95
CA VAL A 741 -7.17 2.09 18.31
C VAL A 741 -7.76 3.47 18.56
N TYR A 742 -8.88 3.49 19.27
CA TYR A 742 -9.53 4.73 19.68
C TYR A 742 -8.92 5.26 20.98
N ALA A 743 -8.81 6.57 21.07
CA ALA A 743 -8.30 7.22 22.27
C ALA A 743 -8.81 8.66 22.40
N ASP A 744 -8.74 9.21 23.60
CA ASP A 744 -8.76 10.66 23.79
C ASP A 744 -7.49 11.25 23.16
N ARG A 745 -7.59 12.45 22.57
CA ARG A 745 -6.44 13.16 21.99
C ARG A 745 -5.32 13.44 22.99
N ARG A 746 -5.57 13.36 24.30
CA ARG A 746 -4.55 13.51 25.35
C ARG A 746 -3.87 12.19 25.74
N THR A 747 -4.37 11.05 25.27
CA THR A 747 -3.71 9.77 25.50
C THR A 747 -2.31 9.79 24.88
N PRO A 748 -1.26 9.32 25.60
CA PRO A 748 0.10 9.34 25.07
C PRO A 748 0.19 8.61 23.73
N LEU A 749 0.75 9.27 22.70
CA LEU A 749 0.89 8.73 21.35
C LEU A 749 1.56 7.35 21.35
N ARG A 750 2.59 7.17 22.19
CA ARG A 750 3.28 5.87 22.32
C ARG A 750 2.35 4.73 22.73
N ALA A 751 1.34 4.98 23.57
CA ALA A 751 0.37 3.95 23.94
C ALA A 751 -0.54 3.60 22.75
N ILE A 752 -0.95 4.61 21.98
CA ILE A 752 -1.75 4.44 20.76
C ILE A 752 -0.96 3.64 19.71
N LEU A 753 0.31 4.00 19.47
CA LEU A 753 1.18 3.30 18.51
C LEU A 753 1.52 1.86 18.96
N ASP A 754 1.75 1.63 20.26
CA ASP A 754 2.01 0.29 20.79
C ASP A 754 0.80 -0.64 20.63
N ALA A 755 -0.41 -0.14 20.93
CA ALA A 755 -1.65 -0.87 20.68
C ALA A 755 -1.83 -1.18 19.19
N GLY A 756 -1.57 -0.19 18.31
CA GLY A 756 -1.66 -0.38 16.86
C GLY A 756 -0.65 -1.41 16.34
N ARG A 757 0.59 -1.38 16.84
CA ARG A 757 1.61 -2.39 16.49
C ARG A 757 1.16 -3.79 16.90
N ARG A 758 0.64 -3.95 18.12
CA ARG A 758 0.11 -5.22 18.63
C ARG A 758 -1.05 -5.74 17.79
N MET A 759 -1.95 -4.88 17.32
CA MET A 759 -3.01 -5.26 16.37
C MET A 759 -2.42 -5.75 15.04
N VAL A 760 -1.48 -5.02 14.44
CA VAL A 760 -0.84 -5.41 13.17
C VAL A 760 -0.07 -6.73 13.30
N GLU A 761 0.58 -6.98 14.43
CA GLU A 761 1.30 -8.22 14.71
C GLU A 761 0.35 -9.39 14.99
N GLY A 762 -0.67 -9.19 15.83
CA GLY A 762 -1.60 -10.23 16.27
C GLY A 762 -2.64 -10.61 15.22
N LEU A 763 -3.18 -9.65 14.47
CA LEU A 763 -4.19 -9.91 13.44
C LEU A 763 -3.63 -10.66 12.23
N LYS A 764 -2.30 -10.71 12.07
CA LYS A 764 -1.64 -11.54 11.04
C LYS A 764 -2.11 -13.00 11.09
N ASP A 765 -2.44 -13.49 12.29
CA ASP A 765 -2.86 -14.87 12.51
C ASP A 765 -4.38 -15.03 12.65
N ALA A 766 -5.12 -13.95 12.93
CA ALA A 766 -6.57 -13.94 13.15
C ALA A 766 -7.43 -14.43 11.97
N GLY A 767 -6.96 -14.25 10.74
CA GLY A 767 -7.64 -14.71 9.52
C GLY A 767 -7.31 -16.16 9.12
N LYS A 768 -6.49 -16.88 9.91
CA LYS A 768 -5.94 -18.20 9.52
C LYS A 768 -6.87 -19.38 9.71
N ALA A 769 -8.11 -19.17 10.14
CA ALA A 769 -9.13 -20.20 10.22
C ALA A 769 -9.61 -20.60 8.80
N VAL A 770 -8.72 -21.18 8.00
CA VAL A 770 -8.86 -21.26 6.53
C VAL A 770 -9.77 -22.41 6.09
N GLU A 771 -9.69 -23.56 6.74
CA GLU A 771 -10.49 -24.75 6.40
C GLU A 771 -11.90 -24.71 6.99
N GLY A 772 -12.80 -25.55 6.51
CA GLY A 772 -14.12 -25.76 7.10
C GLY A 772 -15.19 -24.72 6.76
N TRP A 773 -15.01 -23.93 5.70
CA TRP A 773 -16.04 -23.00 5.22
C TRP A 773 -16.97 -23.71 4.24
N GLN A 774 -18.23 -23.87 4.62
CA GLN A 774 -19.26 -24.47 3.77
C GLN A 774 -19.92 -23.40 2.91
N VAL A 775 -20.10 -23.67 1.62
CA VAL A 775 -20.94 -22.86 0.73
C VAL A 775 -22.40 -23.11 1.11
N ASP A 776 -23.02 -22.13 1.77
CA ASP A 776 -24.43 -22.17 2.22
C ASP A 776 -25.38 -21.87 1.07
N SER A 777 -25.10 -20.81 0.30
CA SER A 777 -25.92 -20.41 -0.83
C SER A 777 -25.10 -19.82 -1.97
N VAL A 778 -25.58 -20.00 -3.19
CA VAL A 778 -24.99 -19.46 -4.42
C VAL A 778 -26.03 -18.64 -5.20
N ALA A 779 -25.70 -17.39 -5.52
CA ALA A 779 -26.56 -16.53 -6.34
C ALA A 779 -25.78 -15.84 -7.47
N ASP A 780 -26.31 -15.87 -8.69
CA ASP A 780 -25.71 -15.25 -9.88
C ASP A 780 -26.44 -13.96 -10.25
N PHE A 781 -25.67 -12.91 -10.55
CA PHE A 781 -26.19 -11.57 -10.83
C PHE A 781 -25.60 -10.96 -12.11
N LYS A 782 -26.32 -9.97 -12.65
CA LYS A 782 -25.88 -9.08 -13.72
C LYS A 782 -25.54 -7.70 -13.16
N GLY A 783 -24.70 -6.94 -13.87
CA GLY A 783 -24.13 -5.67 -13.38
C GLY A 783 -25.14 -4.62 -12.89
N GLU A 784 -26.36 -4.59 -13.44
CA GLU A 784 -27.45 -3.71 -13.01
C GLU A 784 -27.96 -3.98 -11.58
N PHE A 785 -27.65 -5.15 -11.01
CA PHE A 785 -27.98 -5.56 -9.65
C PHE A 785 -26.77 -5.51 -8.69
N SER A 786 -25.62 -5.01 -9.14
CA SER A 786 -24.46 -4.85 -8.24
C SER A 786 -24.77 -3.85 -7.11
N PRO A 787 -24.32 -4.11 -5.86
CA PRO A 787 -24.37 -3.12 -4.79
C PRO A 787 -23.77 -1.78 -5.19
N ASP A 788 -24.34 -0.67 -4.70
CA ASP A 788 -23.90 0.69 -5.06
C ASP A 788 -22.43 0.95 -4.73
N PHE A 789 -21.90 0.35 -3.67
CA PHE A 789 -20.49 0.49 -3.30
C PHE A 789 -19.51 -0.18 -4.28
N LEU A 790 -19.99 -1.10 -5.12
CA LEU A 790 -19.24 -1.68 -6.24
C LEU A 790 -19.39 -0.86 -7.53
N ARG A 791 -20.11 0.27 -7.48
CA ARG A 791 -20.33 1.20 -8.60
C ARG A 791 -19.52 2.48 -8.39
N PRO A 792 -18.22 2.50 -8.75
CA PRO A 792 -17.40 3.69 -8.59
C PRO A 792 -18.01 4.88 -9.34
N ALA A 793 -18.15 6.02 -8.64
CA ALA A 793 -18.82 7.23 -9.16
C ALA A 793 -20.25 6.98 -9.69
N GLY A 794 -20.97 6.02 -9.10
CA GLY A 794 -22.33 5.66 -9.48
C GLY A 794 -22.45 4.92 -10.81
N ARG A 795 -21.34 4.46 -11.40
CA ARG A 795 -21.32 3.71 -12.67
C ARG A 795 -21.05 2.23 -12.44
N PRO A 796 -21.72 1.31 -13.16
CA PRO A 796 -21.41 -0.12 -13.07
C PRO A 796 -19.93 -0.38 -13.42
N ASP A 797 -19.20 -1.05 -12.54
CA ASP A 797 -17.85 -1.52 -12.84
C ASP A 797 -17.94 -2.69 -13.85
N PRO A 798 -17.27 -2.62 -15.02
CA PRO A 798 -17.32 -3.68 -16.02
C PRO A 798 -16.95 -5.07 -15.50
N HIS A 799 -16.09 -5.19 -14.48
CA HIS A 799 -15.75 -6.48 -13.87
C HIS A 799 -16.98 -7.19 -13.29
N PHE A 800 -17.95 -6.43 -12.81
CA PHE A 800 -19.20 -6.89 -12.23
C PHE A 800 -20.35 -6.94 -13.25
N ALA A 801 -20.08 -6.81 -14.56
CA ALA A 801 -21.11 -7.02 -15.60
C ALA A 801 -21.81 -8.38 -15.45
N ARG A 802 -21.09 -9.39 -14.94
CA ARG A 802 -21.63 -10.61 -14.34
C ARG A 802 -20.83 -10.97 -13.10
N TRP A 803 -21.50 -11.32 -12.02
CA TRP A 803 -20.86 -11.68 -10.75
C TRP A 803 -21.68 -12.73 -10.01
N ARG A 804 -21.05 -13.35 -9.01
CA ARG A 804 -21.67 -14.38 -8.17
C ARG A 804 -21.50 -14.02 -6.71
N GLU A 805 -22.56 -14.14 -5.93
CA GLU A 805 -22.49 -14.09 -4.47
C GLU A 805 -22.42 -15.50 -3.91
N LEU A 806 -21.46 -15.72 -3.01
CA LEU A 806 -21.31 -16.94 -2.24
C LEU A 806 -21.45 -16.57 -0.78
N LYS A 807 -22.45 -17.16 -0.12
CA LYS A 807 -22.56 -17.11 1.33
C LYS A 807 -21.81 -18.31 1.90
N LEU A 808 -20.76 -18.03 2.66
CA LEU A 808 -19.92 -19.05 3.29
C LEU A 808 -20.24 -19.06 4.77
N VAL A 809 -20.41 -20.25 5.35
CA VAL A 809 -20.70 -20.44 6.76
C VAL A 809 -19.67 -21.36 7.40
N LYS A 810 -19.24 -21.00 8.60
CA LYS A 810 -18.38 -21.83 9.45
C LYS A 810 -18.80 -21.66 10.88
N LYS A 811 -19.44 -22.70 11.44
CA LYS A 811 -20.12 -22.64 12.74
C LYS A 811 -21.08 -21.44 12.76
N GLU A 812 -20.91 -20.50 13.68
CA GLU A 812 -21.72 -19.29 13.83
C GLU A 812 -21.31 -18.11 12.93
N HIS A 813 -20.20 -18.23 12.20
CA HIS A 813 -19.66 -17.15 11.38
C HIS A 813 -20.15 -17.22 9.94
N THR A 814 -20.30 -16.05 9.33
CA THR A 814 -20.67 -15.92 7.92
C THR A 814 -19.70 -14.99 7.19
N ALA A 815 -19.34 -15.35 5.96
CA ALA A 815 -18.61 -14.48 5.04
C ALA A 815 -19.35 -14.39 3.71
N ILE A 816 -19.37 -13.20 3.11
CA ILE A 816 -19.99 -12.97 1.81
C ILE A 816 -18.90 -12.70 0.79
N TRP A 817 -18.81 -13.56 -0.22
CA TRP A 817 -17.85 -13.41 -1.30
C TRP A 817 -18.57 -13.07 -2.61
N ARG A 818 -18.45 -11.80 -3.02
CA ARG A 818 -18.98 -11.28 -4.29
C ARG A 818 -17.90 -11.37 -5.35
N VAL A 819 -17.98 -12.40 -6.18
CA VAL A 819 -16.95 -12.77 -7.15
C VAL A 819 -17.23 -12.16 -8.52
N PRO A 820 -16.37 -11.28 -9.05
CA PRO A 820 -16.47 -10.83 -10.44
C PRO A 820 -16.18 -11.99 -11.39
N LEU A 821 -17.04 -12.20 -12.38
CA LEU A 821 -16.91 -13.29 -13.37
C LEU A 821 -16.47 -12.82 -14.77
N ARG A 822 -16.17 -11.52 -14.91
CA ARG A 822 -15.69 -10.89 -16.15
C ARG A 822 -14.33 -10.22 -15.96
N MET A 823 -13.63 -10.02 -17.07
CA MET A 823 -12.48 -9.12 -17.15
C MET A 823 -12.94 -7.66 -17.25
N GLY A 824 -12.01 -6.70 -17.24
CA GLY A 824 -12.34 -5.27 -17.18
C GLY A 824 -12.98 -4.69 -18.43
N ASP A 825 -13.10 -5.47 -19.50
CA ASP A 825 -13.91 -5.12 -20.67
C ASP A 825 -15.40 -5.43 -20.50
N GLY A 826 -15.79 -6.11 -19.40
CA GLY A 826 -17.16 -6.55 -19.11
C GLY A 826 -17.71 -7.64 -20.02
N GLN A 827 -16.96 -8.08 -21.02
CA GLN A 827 -17.38 -9.05 -22.03
C GLN A 827 -16.66 -10.38 -21.88
N THR A 828 -15.35 -10.34 -21.70
CA THR A 828 -14.51 -11.54 -21.61
C THR A 828 -14.81 -12.27 -20.31
N LYS A 829 -15.19 -13.55 -20.41
CA LYS A 829 -15.37 -14.43 -19.26
C LYS A 829 -14.03 -14.61 -18.55
N ASP A 830 -13.99 -14.44 -17.23
CA ASP A 830 -12.79 -14.74 -16.46
C ASP A 830 -12.58 -16.27 -16.41
N ALA A 831 -11.38 -16.70 -16.78
CA ALA A 831 -10.95 -18.09 -16.75
C ALA A 831 -9.65 -18.27 -15.96
N TRP A 832 -9.18 -17.23 -15.27
CA TRP A 832 -7.79 -17.14 -14.79
C TRP A 832 -7.67 -16.90 -13.28
N TYR A 833 -8.50 -16.05 -12.69
CA TYR A 833 -8.26 -15.52 -11.34
C TYR A 833 -9.12 -16.13 -10.21
N PRO A 834 -10.46 -16.23 -10.33
CA PRO A 834 -11.31 -16.55 -9.19
C PRO A 834 -11.37 -18.05 -8.93
N TYR A 835 -10.25 -18.62 -8.47
CA TYR A 835 -10.13 -20.01 -8.05
C TYR A 835 -10.00 -20.11 -6.52
N VAL A 836 -10.59 -21.16 -5.95
CA VAL A 836 -10.53 -21.47 -4.52
C VAL A 836 -10.19 -22.94 -4.31
N PHE A 837 -9.44 -23.26 -3.26
CA PHE A 837 -9.15 -24.65 -2.96
C PHE A 837 -10.39 -25.33 -2.37
N ILE A 838 -10.70 -26.51 -2.88
CA ILE A 838 -11.73 -27.39 -2.32
C ILE A 838 -11.08 -28.28 -1.27
N GLU A 839 -11.65 -28.24 -0.07
CA GLU A 839 -11.36 -29.19 0.99
C GLU A 839 -12.15 -30.47 0.79
N GLN A 840 -13.47 -30.34 0.62
CA GLN A 840 -14.39 -31.43 0.36
C GLN A 840 -15.45 -30.96 -0.63
N ALA A 841 -15.68 -31.74 -1.68
CA ALA A 841 -16.73 -31.44 -2.65
C ALA A 841 -18.08 -32.02 -2.18
N ALA A 842 -19.17 -31.27 -2.37
CA ALA A 842 -20.51 -31.72 -1.96
C ALA A 842 -21.02 -32.89 -2.80
N LYS A 843 -20.87 -32.77 -4.13
CA LYS A 843 -21.43 -33.71 -5.12
C LYS A 843 -20.34 -34.20 -6.05
N LYS A 844 -19.94 -33.36 -7.01
CA LYS A 844 -18.95 -33.72 -8.01
C LYS A 844 -17.53 -33.53 -7.46
N PRO A 845 -16.67 -34.56 -7.47
CA PRO A 845 -15.28 -34.43 -7.04
C PRO A 845 -14.58 -33.25 -7.71
N ALA A 846 -13.76 -32.51 -6.94
CA ALA A 846 -13.13 -31.27 -7.40
C ALA A 846 -12.34 -31.45 -8.71
N ASN A 847 -11.58 -32.55 -8.82
CA ASN A 847 -10.78 -32.93 -10.01
C ASN A 847 -11.62 -33.37 -11.23
N GLN A 848 -12.94 -33.51 -11.07
CA GLN A 848 -13.87 -33.79 -12.16
C GLN A 848 -14.61 -32.52 -12.62
N ARG A 849 -14.42 -31.37 -11.97
CA ARG A 849 -14.98 -30.09 -12.41
C ARG A 849 -14.25 -29.56 -13.64
N ARG A 850 -14.97 -28.82 -14.49
CA ARG A 850 -14.48 -28.39 -15.82
C ARG A 850 -13.34 -27.39 -15.71
N ARG A 851 -13.44 -26.47 -14.75
CA ARG A 851 -12.37 -25.53 -14.38
C ARG A 851 -11.79 -25.89 -13.04
N SER A 852 -10.95 -26.92 -13.05
CA SER A 852 -10.14 -27.32 -11.91
C SER A 852 -8.70 -27.60 -12.31
N PHE A 853 -7.77 -27.44 -11.37
CA PHE A 853 -6.37 -27.85 -11.51
C PHE A 853 -5.70 -28.01 -10.14
N SER A 854 -4.54 -28.67 -10.09
CA SER A 854 -3.77 -28.86 -8.86
C SER A 854 -2.69 -27.77 -8.72
N ALA A 855 -2.53 -27.23 -7.51
CA ALA A 855 -1.45 -26.29 -7.18
C ALA A 855 -0.93 -26.53 -5.75
N PRO A 856 0.25 -26.03 -5.38
CA PRO A 856 0.70 -26.03 -3.99
C PRO A 856 -0.28 -25.28 -3.09
N ASN A 857 -0.73 -25.92 -2.02
CA ASN A 857 -1.63 -25.34 -1.02
C ASN A 857 -0.83 -25.00 0.25
N PRO A 858 -0.66 -23.71 0.59
CA PRO A 858 0.11 -23.31 1.77
C PRO A 858 -0.46 -23.85 3.09
N TRP A 859 -1.78 -24.07 3.15
CA TRP A 859 -2.47 -24.59 4.33
C TRP A 859 -2.39 -26.12 4.44
N LYS A 860 -1.73 -26.79 3.49
CA LYS A 860 -1.39 -28.23 3.55
C LYS A 860 0.11 -28.45 3.44
N ASN A 861 0.92 -27.63 4.11
CA ASN A 861 2.39 -27.69 4.06
C ASN A 861 2.95 -27.63 2.62
N ASN A 862 2.37 -26.78 1.77
CA ASN A 862 2.66 -26.69 0.33
C ASN A 862 2.43 -27.99 -0.46
N GLY A 863 1.70 -28.96 0.10
CA GLY A 863 1.23 -30.15 -0.59
C GLY A 863 0.21 -29.84 -1.70
N PRO A 864 -0.13 -30.81 -2.56
CA PRO A 864 -1.07 -30.59 -3.65
C PRO A 864 -2.49 -30.29 -3.14
N GLY A 865 -3.07 -29.19 -3.60
CA GLY A 865 -4.47 -28.83 -3.39
C GLY A 865 -5.23 -28.67 -4.71
N GLN A 866 -6.51 -29.05 -4.72
CA GLN A 866 -7.37 -28.91 -5.88
C GLN A 866 -8.05 -27.54 -5.88
N LEU A 867 -7.77 -26.73 -6.89
CA LEU A 867 -8.42 -25.44 -7.14
C LEU A 867 -9.63 -25.64 -8.05
N VAL A 868 -10.72 -24.95 -7.74
CA VAL A 868 -11.94 -24.89 -8.56
C VAL A 868 -12.32 -23.43 -8.79
N HIS A 869 -12.71 -23.11 -10.01
CA HIS A 869 -13.19 -21.77 -10.35
C HIS A 869 -14.50 -21.47 -9.60
N ALA A 870 -14.66 -20.27 -9.04
CA ALA A 870 -15.78 -19.88 -8.19
C ALA A 870 -17.17 -20.05 -8.84
N GLU A 871 -17.26 -19.83 -10.16
CA GLU A 871 -18.48 -20.11 -10.93
C GLU A 871 -18.86 -21.63 -11.01
N GLU A 872 -18.01 -22.54 -10.53
CA GLU A 872 -18.31 -23.99 -10.38
C GLU A 872 -18.42 -24.43 -8.92
N LEU A 873 -18.52 -23.49 -7.97
CA LEU A 873 -18.88 -23.82 -6.60
C LEU A 873 -20.37 -24.13 -6.50
N GLU A 874 -20.68 -25.10 -5.66
CA GLU A 874 -22.01 -25.63 -5.40
C GLU A 874 -22.31 -25.56 -3.90
N GLU A 875 -23.60 -25.45 -3.55
CA GLU A 875 -24.04 -25.55 -2.16
C GLU A 875 -23.58 -26.86 -1.52
N GLY A 876 -23.08 -26.76 -0.29
CA GLY A 876 -22.49 -27.85 0.47
C GLY A 876 -20.99 -28.04 0.25
N ASP A 877 -20.35 -27.35 -0.70
CA ASP A 877 -18.90 -27.44 -0.88
C ASP A 877 -18.16 -26.90 0.33
N LEU A 878 -17.11 -27.59 0.76
CA LEU A 878 -16.20 -27.13 1.80
C LEU A 878 -14.94 -26.55 1.15
N VAL A 879 -14.65 -25.29 1.43
CA VAL A 879 -13.58 -24.50 0.78
C VAL A 879 -12.56 -23.96 1.78
N PHE A 880 -11.35 -23.72 1.28
CA PHE A 880 -10.35 -22.91 1.98
C PHE A 880 -10.61 -21.43 1.75
N PHE A 881 -10.92 -20.68 2.81
CA PHE A 881 -11.22 -19.25 2.74
C PHE A 881 -10.58 -18.50 3.91
N THR A 882 -9.78 -17.48 3.59
CA THR A 882 -9.19 -16.54 4.57
C THR A 882 -10.03 -15.26 4.61
N PRO A 883 -10.94 -15.09 5.56
CA PRO A 883 -11.73 -13.88 5.66
C PRO A 883 -10.86 -12.69 6.09
N ALA A 884 -11.25 -11.50 5.61
CA ALA A 884 -10.72 -10.24 6.13
C ALA A 884 -11.24 -10.00 7.56
N THR A 885 -10.48 -9.29 8.39
CA THR A 885 -10.80 -9.07 9.81
C THR A 885 -10.87 -7.59 10.17
N LEU A 886 -11.61 -7.28 11.23
CA LEU A 886 -11.71 -5.97 11.87
C LEU A 886 -11.67 -6.14 13.39
N ASP A 887 -10.79 -5.38 14.05
CA ASP A 887 -10.78 -5.25 15.51
C ASP A 887 -10.75 -3.80 15.96
N TRP A 888 -11.12 -3.55 17.22
CA TRP A 888 -10.98 -2.24 17.84
C TRP A 888 -10.75 -2.31 19.34
N VAL A 889 -10.11 -1.26 19.86
CA VAL A 889 -9.91 -1.04 21.29
C VAL A 889 -10.12 0.44 21.64
N TRP A 890 -10.72 0.72 22.79
CA TRP A 890 -10.79 2.06 23.38
C TRP A 890 -9.76 2.20 24.49
N LEU A 891 -8.78 3.10 24.34
CA LEU A 891 -7.77 3.38 25.35
C LEU A 891 -8.23 4.50 26.29
N ASP A 892 -9.06 4.16 27.29
CA ASP A 892 -9.34 5.03 28.45
C ASP A 892 -8.15 5.18 29.40
N SER A 893 -7.21 4.23 29.34
CA SER A 893 -5.95 4.24 30.07
C SER A 893 -4.86 3.65 29.18
N ALA A 894 -3.61 4.03 29.46
CA ALA A 894 -2.48 3.45 28.74
C ALA A 894 -2.40 1.92 28.93
N GLY A 895 -2.89 1.38 30.05
CA GLY A 895 -2.85 -0.06 30.38
C GLY A 895 -3.62 -0.94 29.39
N ARG A 896 -4.73 -0.45 28.84
CA ARG A 896 -5.58 -1.21 27.90
C ARG A 896 -4.86 -1.65 26.63
N ARG A 897 -3.73 -1.03 26.27
CA ARG A 897 -2.91 -1.48 25.13
C ARG A 897 -2.42 -2.92 25.27
N PHE A 898 -2.33 -3.44 26.49
CA PHE A 898 -1.92 -4.82 26.76
C PHE A 898 -3.06 -5.83 26.62
N GLU A 899 -4.32 -5.37 26.56
CA GLU A 899 -5.48 -6.20 26.23
C GLU A 899 -5.50 -6.56 24.75
N VAL A 900 -4.79 -5.79 23.91
CA VAL A 900 -4.50 -6.15 22.51
C VAL A 900 -3.49 -7.30 22.52
N ALA A 901 -4.01 -8.49 22.70
CA ALA A 901 -3.25 -9.73 22.73
C ALA A 901 -4.13 -10.85 22.18
N TYR A 902 -3.55 -11.66 21.31
CA TYR A 902 -4.25 -12.72 20.60
C TYR A 902 -3.57 -14.05 20.88
N ASP A 903 -4.35 -15.13 20.86
CA ASP A 903 -3.81 -16.48 20.89
C ASP A 903 -3.19 -16.88 19.54
N LYS A 904 -2.69 -18.12 19.46
CA LYS A 904 -2.10 -18.71 18.25
C LYS A 904 -3.09 -18.85 17.09
N ASP A 905 -4.40 -18.84 17.38
CA ASP A 905 -5.48 -18.92 16.42
C ASP A 905 -5.96 -17.49 16.04
N GLY A 906 -5.32 -16.47 16.61
CA GLY A 906 -5.55 -15.05 16.40
C GLY A 906 -6.87 -14.54 16.99
N VAL A 907 -7.40 -15.22 18.01
CA VAL A 907 -8.55 -14.79 18.80
C VAL A 907 -8.08 -13.98 20.00
N CYS A 908 -8.82 -12.94 20.40
CA CYS A 908 -8.46 -12.11 21.55
C CYS A 908 -8.37 -12.96 22.84
N LEU A 909 -7.31 -12.77 23.62
CA LEU A 909 -7.05 -13.55 24.83
C LEU A 909 -8.01 -13.22 25.98
N ASP A 910 -8.62 -12.04 25.98
CA ASP A 910 -9.61 -11.67 26.98
C ASP A 910 -10.88 -12.52 26.81
N PRO A 911 -11.29 -13.30 27.83
CA PRO A 911 -12.52 -14.10 27.79
C PRO A 911 -13.78 -13.31 27.40
N ALA A 912 -13.85 -12.03 27.77
CA ALA A 912 -14.97 -11.15 27.44
C ALA A 912 -14.97 -10.69 25.97
N LEU A 913 -13.83 -10.80 25.28
CA LEU A 913 -13.62 -10.34 23.90
C LEU A 913 -13.34 -11.49 22.92
N GLN A 914 -13.67 -12.74 23.25
CA GLN A 914 -13.37 -13.91 22.42
C GLN A 914 -14.03 -13.92 21.02
N ARG A 915 -14.93 -12.99 20.74
CA ARG A 915 -15.47 -12.75 19.38
C ARG A 915 -14.62 -11.83 18.54
N ARG A 916 -13.68 -11.14 19.16
CA ARG A 916 -12.74 -10.27 18.47
C ARG A 916 -11.50 -11.07 18.09
N PRO A 917 -10.95 -10.84 16.90
CA PRO A 917 -11.43 -9.89 15.91
C PRO A 917 -12.67 -10.41 15.15
N TYR A 918 -13.51 -9.47 14.69
CA TYR A 918 -14.64 -9.76 13.82
C TYR A 918 -14.17 -10.02 12.40
N PHE A 919 -14.94 -10.77 11.61
CA PHE A 919 -14.75 -10.74 10.17
C PHE A 919 -15.25 -9.41 9.61
N LEU A 920 -14.57 -8.90 8.59
CA LEU A 920 -14.91 -7.62 7.97
C LEU A 920 -16.29 -7.65 7.28
N ASP A 921 -16.83 -8.85 6.98
CA ASP A 921 -18.21 -9.06 6.51
C ASP A 921 -19.27 -9.04 7.62
N GLU A 922 -18.85 -9.15 8.88
CA GLU A 922 -19.75 -9.04 10.04
C GLU A 922 -19.95 -7.58 10.46
N LEU A 923 -19.24 -6.62 9.82
CA LEU A 923 -19.46 -5.19 10.04
C LEU A 923 -20.90 -4.79 9.66
N GLU A 924 -21.43 -5.30 8.55
CA GLU A 924 -22.81 -5.07 8.14
C GLU A 924 -23.82 -5.58 9.18
N LEU A 925 -23.51 -6.68 9.88
CA LEU A 925 -24.34 -7.18 10.97
C LEU A 925 -24.30 -6.25 12.19
N LEU A 926 -23.13 -5.75 12.57
CA LEU A 926 -23.01 -4.76 13.66
C LEU A 926 -23.80 -3.49 13.34
N GLU A 927 -23.85 -3.10 12.07
CA GLU A 927 -24.62 -1.95 11.58
C GLU A 927 -26.12 -2.20 11.60
N GLU A 928 -26.56 -3.37 11.17
CA GLU A 928 -27.96 -3.74 11.27
C GLU A 928 -28.44 -3.71 12.73
N ILE A 929 -27.65 -4.26 13.66
CA ILE A 929 -27.93 -4.21 15.10
C ILE A 929 -27.99 -2.75 15.57
N TRP A 930 -27.02 -1.92 15.20
CA TRP A 930 -26.99 -0.51 15.60
C TRP A 930 -28.20 0.25 15.07
N GLU A 931 -28.55 0.08 13.80
CA GLU A 931 -29.68 0.75 13.15
C GLU A 931 -31.01 0.33 13.79
N ASN A 932 -31.15 -0.96 14.15
CA ASN A 932 -32.30 -1.47 14.89
C ASN A 932 -32.39 -0.82 16.28
N LEU A 933 -31.29 -0.74 17.03
CA LEU A 933 -31.28 -0.11 18.36
C LEU A 933 -31.56 1.39 18.27
N SER A 934 -30.77 2.12 17.48
CA SER A 934 -30.75 3.58 17.41
C SER A 934 -32.02 4.19 16.80
N SER A 935 -32.76 3.45 15.96
CA SER A 935 -34.00 3.92 15.33
C SER A 935 -35.27 3.58 16.12
N HIS A 936 -35.20 2.61 17.06
CA HIS A 936 -36.38 2.04 17.71
C HIS A 936 -36.33 2.07 19.24
N LEU A 937 -35.21 2.45 19.85
CA LEU A 937 -35.03 2.62 21.28
C LEU A 937 -34.35 3.97 21.58
N THR A 938 -34.67 4.53 22.76
CA THR A 938 -33.94 5.69 23.30
C THR A 938 -32.57 5.28 23.82
N THR A 939 -31.63 6.24 23.89
CA THR A 939 -30.29 6.02 24.47
C THR A 939 -30.35 5.34 25.85
N THR A 940 -31.26 5.79 26.73
CA THR A 940 -31.45 5.22 28.07
C THR A 940 -31.91 3.77 28.02
N GLN A 941 -32.82 3.43 27.11
CA GLN A 941 -33.29 2.05 26.94
C GLN A 941 -32.19 1.13 26.39
N ILE A 942 -31.35 1.63 25.48
CA ILE A 942 -30.21 0.88 24.93
C ILE A 942 -29.22 0.54 26.04
N TYR A 943 -28.84 1.52 26.88
CA TYR A 943 -27.96 1.27 28.03
C TYR A 943 -28.59 0.30 29.04
N ALA A 944 -29.86 0.50 29.39
CA ALA A 944 -30.55 -0.38 30.33
C ALA A 944 -30.59 -1.84 29.84
N LEU A 945 -30.87 -2.05 28.56
CA LEU A 945 -30.86 -3.38 27.94
C LEU A 945 -29.47 -4.02 28.00
N ARG A 946 -28.44 -3.28 27.59
CA ARG A 946 -27.05 -3.75 27.61
C ARG A 946 -26.57 -4.07 29.01
N ASP A 947 -26.79 -3.18 29.98
CA ASP A 947 -26.33 -3.37 31.35
C ASP A 947 -27.06 -4.52 32.04
N LEU A 948 -28.34 -4.74 31.71
CA LEU A 948 -29.09 -5.90 32.21
C LEU A 948 -28.49 -7.21 31.72
N ILE A 949 -28.17 -7.31 30.42
CA ILE A 949 -27.59 -8.52 29.81
C ILE A 949 -26.17 -8.77 30.30
N GLU A 950 -25.29 -7.75 30.25
CA GLU A 950 -23.88 -7.92 30.55
C GLU A 950 -23.61 -8.11 32.05
N ARG A 951 -24.41 -7.50 32.93
CA ARG A 951 -24.36 -7.81 34.36
C ARG A 951 -24.73 -9.28 34.61
N LYS A 952 -25.78 -9.76 33.94
CA LYS A 952 -26.21 -11.16 34.07
C LYS A 952 -25.15 -12.14 33.53
N ARG A 953 -24.51 -11.80 32.41
CA ARG A 953 -23.41 -12.59 31.84
C ARG A 953 -22.27 -12.76 32.83
N ALA A 954 -21.86 -11.66 33.46
CA ALA A 954 -20.79 -11.66 34.45
C ALA A 954 -21.19 -12.42 35.73
N GLU A 955 -22.42 -12.22 36.22
CA GLU A 955 -22.96 -12.94 37.39
C GLU A 955 -23.00 -14.45 37.19
N TRP A 956 -23.41 -14.91 36.01
CA TRP A 956 -23.59 -16.33 35.73
C TRP A 956 -22.31 -17.02 35.25
N GLN A 957 -21.24 -16.27 34.98
CA GLN A 957 -20.02 -16.79 34.35
C GLN A 957 -20.34 -17.63 33.11
N ALA A 958 -21.37 -17.21 32.36
CA ALA A 958 -21.95 -18.01 31.28
C ALA A 958 -20.83 -18.47 30.33
N ASP A 959 -20.56 -19.78 30.33
CA ASP A 959 -19.47 -20.37 29.55
C ASP A 959 -19.92 -20.60 28.09
N LYS A 960 -19.02 -21.13 27.26
CA LYS A 960 -19.34 -21.44 25.85
C LYS A 960 -20.48 -22.46 25.68
N SER A 961 -20.74 -23.32 26.67
CA SER A 961 -21.82 -24.31 26.65
C SER A 961 -23.20 -23.69 26.95
N GLU A 962 -23.28 -22.63 27.77
CA GLU A 962 -24.53 -21.89 28.04
C GLU A 962 -24.97 -20.95 26.92
N LEU A 963 -24.09 -20.72 25.93
CA LEU A 963 -24.36 -19.95 24.71
C LEU A 963 -25.02 -20.78 23.58
N GLN A 964 -25.27 -22.07 23.80
CA GLN A 964 -26.02 -22.93 22.87
C GLN A 964 -27.49 -22.48 22.72
N ASP A 965 -28.14 -22.86 21.62
CA ASP A 965 -29.45 -22.36 21.21
C ASP A 965 -30.60 -22.57 22.24
N GLU A 966 -30.40 -23.37 23.29
CA GLU A 966 -31.39 -23.64 24.35
C GLU A 966 -30.90 -23.34 25.79
N GLY A 967 -29.81 -22.59 25.95
CA GLY A 967 -29.24 -22.28 27.27
C GLY A 967 -30.06 -21.27 28.12
N PRO A 968 -30.04 -21.35 29.46
CA PRO A 968 -30.75 -20.40 30.35
C PRO A 968 -30.38 -18.93 30.10
N PHE A 969 -29.12 -18.66 29.74
CA PHE A 969 -28.67 -17.30 29.44
C PHE A 969 -29.26 -16.74 28.14
N ARG A 970 -29.44 -17.58 27.11
CA ARG A 970 -30.11 -17.17 25.86
C ARG A 970 -31.59 -16.90 26.09
N GLN A 971 -32.26 -17.69 26.92
CA GLN A 971 -33.64 -17.42 27.31
C GLN A 971 -33.75 -16.09 28.08
N PHE A 972 -32.83 -15.81 29.00
CA PHE A 972 -32.76 -14.51 29.67
C PHE A 972 -32.58 -13.35 28.67
N CYS A 973 -31.72 -13.51 27.67
CA CYS A 973 -31.56 -12.52 26.60
C CYS A 973 -32.86 -12.32 25.80
N LEU A 974 -33.61 -13.38 25.52
CA LEU A 974 -34.92 -13.30 24.86
C LEU A 974 -35.93 -12.53 25.71
N ASP A 975 -36.00 -12.81 27.01
CA ASP A 975 -36.89 -12.11 27.93
C ASP A 975 -36.52 -10.61 28.03
N ALA A 976 -35.23 -10.29 28.09
CA ALA A 976 -34.71 -8.92 28.12
C ALA A 976 -35.03 -8.16 26.83
N VAL A 977 -34.77 -8.75 25.66
CA VAL A 977 -35.06 -8.15 24.35
C VAL A 977 -36.57 -8.01 24.12
N THR A 978 -37.37 -8.95 24.59
CA THR A 978 -38.85 -8.90 24.52
C THR A 978 -39.42 -7.80 25.39
N SER A 979 -38.83 -7.60 26.58
CA SER A 979 -39.23 -6.56 27.54
C SER A 979 -38.79 -5.15 27.12
N ALA A 980 -37.86 -5.04 26.17
CA ALA A 980 -37.49 -3.75 25.60
C ALA A 980 -38.69 -3.14 24.87
N ARG A 981 -39.00 -1.87 25.18
CA ARG A 981 -40.14 -1.15 24.59
C ARG A 981 -39.81 -0.64 23.18
N TRP A 982 -39.68 -1.55 22.22
CA TRP A 982 -39.43 -1.25 20.80
C TRP A 982 -40.51 -0.33 20.22
N GLN A 983 -40.09 0.74 19.53
CA GLN A 983 -40.99 1.75 18.97
C GLN A 983 -40.97 1.73 17.44
N LYS A 984 -41.91 2.44 16.80
CA LYS A 984 -41.91 2.61 15.33
C LYS A 984 -40.84 3.63 14.90
N GLY A 985 -40.16 3.34 13.80
CA GLY A 985 -39.17 4.25 13.20
C GLY A 985 -39.79 5.56 12.74
N ARG A 986 -39.01 6.65 12.74
CA ARG A 986 -39.51 8.02 12.51
C ARG A 986 -39.31 8.55 11.10
N ASP A 987 -38.21 8.17 10.45
CA ASP A 987 -37.74 8.79 9.21
C ASP A 987 -37.35 7.76 8.13
N GLY A 988 -37.31 8.23 6.88
CA GLY A 988 -36.92 7.42 5.72
C GLY A 988 -37.85 6.24 5.46
N TRP A 989 -37.30 5.17 4.89
CA TRP A 989 -38.04 3.94 4.54
C TRP A 989 -38.54 3.13 5.77
N ARG A 990 -38.11 3.53 6.98
CA ARG A 990 -38.46 2.93 8.28
C ARG A 990 -39.60 3.64 9.00
N LYS A 991 -40.09 4.76 8.46
CA LYS A 991 -41.17 5.54 9.06
C LYS A 991 -42.41 4.68 9.32
N ASN A 992 -42.94 4.76 10.54
CA ASN A 992 -44.14 4.04 11.02
C ASN A 992 -44.05 2.51 11.02
N LYS A 993 -42.85 1.94 10.91
CA LYS A 993 -42.60 0.49 10.93
C LYS A 993 -41.86 0.08 12.20
N TYR A 994 -42.17 -1.10 12.73
CA TYR A 994 -41.35 -1.76 13.75
C TYR A 994 -40.12 -2.43 13.11
N PRO A 995 -39.09 -2.79 13.89
CA PRO A 995 -37.89 -3.40 13.33
C PRO A 995 -38.16 -4.77 12.66
N TRP A 996 -39.12 -5.55 13.16
CA TRP A 996 -39.52 -6.82 12.52
C TRP A 996 -40.26 -6.59 11.18
N ASP A 997 -41.06 -5.53 11.06
CA ASP A 997 -41.71 -5.15 9.79
C ASP A 997 -40.67 -4.76 8.73
N ILE A 998 -39.56 -4.16 9.17
CA ILE A 998 -38.42 -3.78 8.32
C ILE A 998 -37.63 -5.01 7.87
N ALA A 999 -37.39 -5.94 8.79
CA ALA A 999 -36.69 -7.19 8.51
C ALA A 999 -37.51 -8.16 7.64
N GLY A 1000 -38.80 -7.90 7.43
CA GLY A 1000 -39.70 -8.83 6.75
C GLY A 1000 -39.89 -10.14 7.52
N LYS A 1001 -39.78 -10.08 8.86
CA LYS A 1001 -39.86 -11.22 9.77
C LYS A 1001 -41.05 -11.10 10.69
N ASP A 1002 -41.53 -12.24 11.17
CA ASP A 1002 -42.51 -12.30 12.24
C ASP A 1002 -41.87 -11.77 13.54
N LYS A 1003 -42.65 -11.07 14.38
CA LYS A 1003 -42.14 -10.52 15.64
C LYS A 1003 -41.41 -11.57 16.50
N PRO A 1004 -41.95 -12.79 16.74
CA PRO A 1004 -41.25 -13.81 17.51
C PRO A 1004 -39.91 -14.24 16.90
N GLU A 1005 -39.86 -14.44 15.59
CA GLU A 1005 -38.65 -14.85 14.87
C GLU A 1005 -37.55 -13.78 14.95
N TRP A 1006 -37.95 -12.51 14.79
CA TRP A 1006 -37.03 -11.38 14.92
C TRP A 1006 -36.49 -11.25 16.36
N LEU A 1007 -37.35 -11.41 17.37
CA LEU A 1007 -36.94 -11.37 18.77
C LEU A 1007 -35.94 -12.48 19.11
N VAL A 1008 -36.17 -13.71 18.64
CA VAL A 1008 -35.22 -14.82 18.79
C VAL A 1008 -33.88 -14.51 18.11
N THR A 1009 -33.91 -13.91 16.92
CA THR A 1009 -32.69 -13.49 16.21
C THR A 1009 -31.89 -12.50 17.06
N MET A 1010 -32.53 -11.42 17.54
CA MET A 1010 -31.91 -10.39 18.36
C MET A 1010 -31.40 -10.93 19.70
N ALA A 1011 -32.16 -11.82 20.34
CA ALA A 1011 -31.75 -12.50 21.56
C ALA A 1011 -30.48 -13.34 21.34
N GLY A 1012 -30.39 -14.04 20.21
CA GLY A 1012 -29.19 -14.76 19.81
C GLY A 1012 -27.98 -13.84 19.62
N GLN A 1013 -28.16 -12.63 19.06
CA GLN A 1013 -27.06 -11.66 18.94
C GLN A 1013 -26.64 -11.08 20.31
N ALA A 1014 -27.62 -10.81 21.18
CA ALA A 1014 -27.36 -10.37 22.55
C ALA A 1014 -26.61 -11.43 23.37
N ALA A 1015 -27.06 -12.68 23.34
CA ALA A 1015 -26.42 -13.80 24.04
C ALA A 1015 -24.96 -13.94 23.60
N ARG A 1016 -24.68 -13.71 22.32
CA ARG A 1016 -23.35 -13.78 21.72
C ARG A 1016 -22.43 -12.59 22.01
N GLY A 1017 -22.91 -11.51 22.62
CA GLY A 1017 -22.12 -10.31 22.94
C GLY A 1017 -22.06 -9.25 21.83
N LEU A 1018 -22.63 -9.52 20.65
CA LEU A 1018 -22.67 -8.59 19.52
C LEU A 1018 -23.40 -7.28 19.86
N LEU A 1019 -24.46 -7.36 20.68
CA LEU A 1019 -25.20 -6.18 21.12
C LEU A 1019 -24.32 -5.27 21.98
N ALA A 1020 -23.51 -5.84 22.88
CA ALA A 1020 -22.61 -5.07 23.74
C ALA A 1020 -21.49 -4.41 22.93
N ASP A 1021 -20.88 -5.15 22.01
CA ASP A 1021 -19.82 -4.67 21.11
C ASP A 1021 -20.32 -3.58 20.16
N CYS A 1022 -21.51 -3.76 19.59
CA CYS A 1022 -22.18 -2.75 18.77
C CYS A 1022 -22.42 -1.45 19.54
N ILE A 1023 -22.90 -1.55 20.80
CA ILE A 1023 -23.16 -0.38 21.65
C ILE A 1023 -21.85 0.30 22.06
N GLU A 1024 -20.81 -0.46 22.38
CA GLU A 1024 -19.48 0.11 22.64
C GLU A 1024 -19.01 0.90 21.42
N LEU A 1025 -19.00 0.28 20.24
CA LEU A 1025 -18.49 0.86 19.01
C LEU A 1025 -19.28 2.11 18.57
N TYR A 1026 -20.60 2.01 18.41
CA TYR A 1026 -21.40 3.09 17.85
C TYR A 1026 -21.80 4.15 18.89
N LEU A 1027 -22.25 3.74 20.08
CA LEU A 1027 -22.80 4.68 21.06
C LEU A 1027 -21.74 5.21 22.03
N GLN A 1028 -20.81 4.37 22.49
CA GLN A 1028 -19.83 4.77 23.50
C GLN A 1028 -18.60 5.44 22.87
N ILE A 1029 -18.04 4.85 21.81
CA ILE A 1029 -16.80 5.27 21.15
C ILE A 1029 -17.06 6.33 20.08
N THR A 1030 -17.86 6.05 19.05
CA THR A 1030 -18.08 7.01 17.94
C THR A 1030 -19.12 8.08 18.25
N LYS A 1031 -19.84 7.96 19.38
CA LYS A 1031 -20.90 8.90 19.81
C LYS A 1031 -21.97 9.12 18.73
N SER A 1032 -22.33 8.05 18.03
CA SER A 1032 -23.43 8.03 17.07
C SER A 1032 -24.74 8.38 17.77
N GLU A 1033 -25.54 9.25 17.15
CA GLU A 1033 -26.80 9.72 17.72
C GLU A 1033 -27.92 8.69 17.54
N THR A 1034 -28.76 8.52 18.57
CA THR A 1034 -30.02 7.79 18.46
C THR A 1034 -31.08 8.67 17.80
N ARG A 1035 -31.80 8.15 16.82
CA ARG A 1035 -32.92 8.85 16.19
C ARG A 1035 -34.10 8.76 17.14
N SER A 1036 -34.29 9.79 17.98
CA SER A 1036 -35.32 9.79 19.04
C SER A 1036 -36.69 9.36 18.49
N PRO A 1037 -37.26 8.24 18.97
CA PRO A 1037 -38.48 7.67 18.41
C PRO A 1037 -39.72 8.52 18.76
N LEU A 1038 -40.83 8.29 18.06
CA LEU A 1038 -42.08 9.05 18.26
C LEU A 1038 -42.53 8.94 19.72
N LYS A 1039 -42.57 10.07 20.45
CA LYS A 1039 -43.40 10.17 21.66
C LYS A 1039 -44.84 9.91 21.21
N ILE A 1040 -45.36 8.74 21.53
CA ILE A 1040 -46.81 8.53 21.54
C ILE A 1040 -47.32 9.52 22.59
N GLN A 1041 -48.01 10.58 22.14
CA GLN A 1041 -48.93 11.26 23.04
C GLN A 1041 -49.98 10.19 23.39
N GLU A 1042 -49.93 9.70 24.62
CA GLU A 1042 -51.08 9.01 25.21
C GLU A 1042 -52.24 10.00 25.11
N VAL A 1043 -53.11 9.77 24.14
CA VAL A 1043 -54.45 10.36 24.15
C VAL A 1043 -55.22 9.50 25.14
N GLU A 1044 -55.36 10.02 26.37
CA GLU A 1044 -56.45 9.59 27.24
C GLU A 1044 -57.76 9.83 26.46
N GLY A 1045 -58.48 8.73 26.20
CA GLY A 1045 -59.76 8.69 25.50
C GLY A 1045 -60.32 7.28 25.55
#